data_AF-A0A367GJN4-F1
#
_entry.id   AF-A0A367GJN4-F1
#
_cell.length_a   1.000
_cell.length_b   1.000
_cell.length_c   1.000
_cell.angle_alpha   90.00
_cell.angle_beta   90.00
_cell.angle_gamma   90.00
#
_symmetry.space_group_name_H-M   'P 1'
#
loop_
_entity.id
_entity.type
_entity.pdbx_description
1 polymer ?
#
loop_
_entity_poly.entity_id
_entity_poly.type
_entity_poly.pdbx_seq_one_letter_code
_entity_poly.pdbx_strand_id
1 'polypeptide(L)'
;MILTIDLETYSPQDIGKVGAYRYAQDPDFEILLCGLAVDDGKVRIYDPAYAESWFELKNLQNIFFDPRYTKRAWNAAFEWWCLSEYFHLTQQQREDWLEQWEDSMVHAMYCGLPASLKDAGKALQLPDDKAKMREGKALIRYFCCPCKPTKANGGRTRNQPWHNPDKWQIFRQYNIRDVETERHIDHLLEPFKVPDFIWRQWRDDVRMNSRGIATDHELTSGALWCGAQYGSELYQEAKQITNLGNPNSPAQLLGWLEGNGAKLPDLQKATVAEALKAPQPANVRRVLELRQALGKSSLKKYDAIQTATGPDGRIRGTLQFYGATRTGRWAGRLLQVQNLPRTYLKHQDEVRELIKAKNLTALEMIYGDVSDVLSQMIRTALIPEPGKVFIDADFSAIEARLIAWEAREEWVLDVFRTTGKIYETTAAKMFGIPVETIVKGNPNYSYRQRGKVATLALGYQGGVGAMRRMDTSGALKDLPDEEIQDMVTRWRQQNPRIVQLWRTMEHAAKFVINSKRGCLAIPGVTFRMEASTTCPFPFLTMSLPSGRKLYYADPRITDDGHIHYREQTNAGWQDSETYGGKLTENLTQAIGRDCLEFALDNLKAAGYKVVFHIHDEVVVEHGTENPEADLQRIRTIMSQPAPWAKGLPLNAEGWVGQFFTKD
;
A
#
# COMPACT_ATOMS: atom_id res chain seq x y z
N MET A 1 -11.93 -18.51 23.93
CA MET A 1 -12.90 -17.42 24.13
C MET A 1 -12.35 -16.22 23.37
N ILE A 2 -13.21 -15.42 22.75
CA ILE A 2 -12.86 -14.17 22.07
C ILE A 2 -13.13 -13.02 23.03
N LEU A 3 -12.15 -12.15 23.22
CA LEU A 3 -12.29 -10.87 23.91
C LEU A 3 -12.32 -9.78 22.84
N THR A 4 -13.51 -9.29 22.50
CA THR A 4 -13.66 -8.14 21.58
C THR A 4 -13.40 -6.85 22.33
N ILE A 5 -12.62 -5.95 21.75
CA ILE A 5 -12.13 -4.71 22.35
C ILE A 5 -12.35 -3.55 21.39
N ASP A 6 -12.80 -2.41 21.91
CA ASP A 6 -12.80 -1.12 21.21
C ASP A 6 -12.30 -0.02 22.14
N LEU A 7 -11.36 0.81 21.67
CA LEU A 7 -10.74 1.86 22.46
C LEU A 7 -11.11 3.24 21.91
N GLU A 8 -11.54 4.13 22.81
CA GLU A 8 -11.51 5.55 22.56
C GLU A 8 -10.29 6.16 23.22
N THR A 9 -9.54 6.99 22.49
CA THR A 9 -8.25 7.50 22.95
C THR A 9 -8.10 8.99 22.68
N TYR A 10 -7.19 9.65 23.39
CA TYR A 10 -6.78 11.03 23.16
C TYR A 10 -5.27 11.10 22.95
N SER A 11 -4.84 12.00 22.08
CA SER A 11 -3.46 12.48 21.96
C SER A 11 -3.51 13.93 21.46
N PRO A 12 -2.52 14.78 21.80
CA PRO A 12 -2.37 16.07 21.16
C PRO A 12 -2.01 15.95 19.67
N GLN A 13 -1.50 14.79 19.24
CA GLN A 13 -1.12 14.53 17.86
C GLN A 13 -2.32 14.19 16.97
N ASP A 14 -2.27 14.63 15.71
CA ASP A 14 -3.24 14.21 14.69
C ASP A 14 -2.85 12.83 14.15
N ILE A 15 -3.61 11.80 14.52
CA ILE A 15 -3.37 10.41 14.09
C ILE A 15 -3.29 10.24 12.57
N GLY A 16 -4.02 11.06 11.80
CA GLY A 16 -4.00 11.02 10.33
C GLY A 16 -2.68 11.55 9.74
N LYS A 17 -1.91 12.32 10.52
CA LYS A 17 -0.60 12.84 10.13
C LYS A 17 0.56 12.01 10.67
N VAL A 18 0.51 11.67 11.97
CA VAL A 18 1.64 11.00 12.64
C VAL A 18 1.54 9.47 12.59
N GLY A 19 0.34 8.93 12.35
CA GLY A 19 0.08 7.49 12.41
C GLY A 19 -0.15 6.96 13.82
N ALA A 20 -0.73 5.76 13.91
CA ALA A 20 -1.10 5.09 15.17
C ALA A 20 0.07 4.99 16.18
N TYR A 21 1.26 4.67 15.68
CA TYR A 21 2.41 4.41 16.53
C TYR A 21 2.88 5.69 17.26
N ARG A 22 3.19 6.75 16.51
CA ARG A 22 3.64 8.04 17.07
C ARG A 22 2.53 8.73 17.88
N TYR A 23 1.27 8.50 17.51
CA TYR A 23 0.09 9.00 18.23
C TYR A 23 0.05 8.50 19.68
N ALA A 24 0.25 7.19 19.89
CA ALA A 24 0.19 6.59 21.23
C ALA A 24 1.49 6.73 22.03
N GLN A 25 2.62 7.02 21.37
CA GLN A 25 3.90 7.33 22.02
C GLN A 25 3.96 8.76 22.58
N ASP A 26 2.93 9.57 22.36
CA ASP A 26 2.92 10.93 22.90
C ASP A 26 2.79 10.93 24.43
N PRO A 27 3.55 11.76 25.17
CA PRO A 27 3.46 11.79 26.63
C PRO A 27 2.07 12.13 27.18
N ASP A 28 1.26 12.86 26.41
CA ASP A 28 -0.11 13.23 26.78
C ASP A 28 -1.17 12.27 26.19
N PHE A 29 -0.76 11.08 25.70
CA PHE A 29 -1.67 10.05 25.23
C PHE A 29 -2.48 9.46 26.39
N GLU A 30 -3.78 9.27 26.18
CA GLU A 30 -4.69 8.68 27.16
C GLU A 30 -5.68 7.71 26.51
N ILE A 31 -5.93 6.57 27.16
CA ILE A 31 -7.11 5.75 26.88
C ILE A 31 -8.29 6.37 27.63
N LEU A 32 -9.30 6.81 26.87
CA LEU A 32 -10.48 7.50 27.36
C LEU A 32 -11.61 6.54 27.74
N LEU A 33 -11.86 5.52 26.91
CA LEU A 33 -12.85 4.47 27.15
C LEU A 33 -12.31 3.15 26.60
N CYS A 34 -12.69 2.05 27.23
CA CYS A 34 -12.41 0.71 26.73
C CYS A 34 -13.70 -0.13 26.81
N GLY A 35 -14.28 -0.41 25.65
CA GLY A 35 -15.40 -1.31 25.48
C GLY A 35 -14.89 -2.74 25.34
N LEU A 36 -15.51 -3.69 26.04
CA LEU A 36 -15.08 -5.09 26.02
C LEU A 36 -16.23 -6.07 26.17
N ALA A 37 -16.13 -7.21 25.47
CA ALA A 37 -17.04 -8.33 25.64
C ALA A 37 -16.31 -9.65 25.46
N VAL A 38 -16.71 -10.66 26.25
CA VAL A 38 -16.25 -12.04 26.09
C VAL A 38 -17.33 -12.81 25.34
N ASP A 39 -16.97 -13.39 24.19
CA ASP A 39 -17.85 -14.16 23.31
C ASP A 39 -19.21 -13.44 23.15
N ASP A 40 -20.31 -14.10 23.50
CA ASP A 40 -21.66 -13.54 23.38
C ASP A 40 -22.12 -12.64 24.55
N GLY A 41 -21.25 -12.44 25.54
CA GLY A 41 -21.56 -11.69 26.76
C GLY A 41 -21.92 -10.23 26.54
N LYS A 42 -22.54 -9.61 27.55
CA LYS A 42 -22.86 -8.17 27.54
C LYS A 42 -21.58 -7.33 27.44
N VAL A 43 -21.58 -6.33 26.57
CA VAL A 43 -20.49 -5.35 26.49
C VAL A 43 -20.39 -4.58 27.80
N ARG A 44 -19.20 -4.56 28.37
CA ARG A 44 -18.83 -3.74 29.52
C ARG A 44 -17.98 -2.58 29.03
N ILE A 45 -18.09 -1.45 29.70
CA ILE A 45 -17.26 -0.28 29.42
C ILE A 45 -16.43 0.03 30.64
N TYR A 46 -15.14 0.19 30.42
CA TYR A 46 -14.23 0.77 31.38
C TYR A 46 -14.03 2.25 31.02
N ASP A 47 -14.26 3.12 32.00
CA ASP A 47 -14.20 4.56 31.87
C ASP A 47 -13.33 5.13 33.00
N PRO A 48 -12.05 5.43 32.74
CA PRO A 48 -11.12 5.94 33.76
C PRO A 48 -11.61 7.22 34.45
N ALA A 49 -12.42 8.04 33.78
CA ALA A 49 -12.92 9.28 34.36
C ALA A 49 -13.96 9.05 35.49
N TYR A 50 -14.56 7.86 35.51
CA TYR A 50 -15.58 7.46 36.48
C TYR A 50 -15.30 6.09 37.10
N ALA A 51 -14.10 5.53 36.92
CA ALA A 51 -13.72 4.24 37.47
C ALA A 51 -13.66 4.34 39.01
N GLU A 52 -14.72 3.92 39.68
CA GLU A 52 -14.90 4.10 41.14
C GLU A 52 -13.93 3.23 41.96
N SER A 53 -13.19 2.27 41.38
CA SER A 53 -12.17 1.52 42.13
C SER A 53 -11.00 0.95 41.30
N TRP A 54 -9.82 0.93 41.93
CA TRP A 54 -8.59 0.22 41.50
C TRP A 54 -8.79 -1.27 41.18
N PHE A 55 -9.86 -1.89 41.68
CA PHE A 55 -10.17 -3.32 41.51
C PHE A 55 -10.61 -3.67 40.08
N GLU A 56 -11.30 -2.75 39.39
CA GLU A 56 -11.71 -2.96 38.00
C GLU A 56 -10.51 -2.95 37.05
N LEU A 57 -9.51 -2.10 37.32
CA LEU A 57 -8.29 -1.95 36.51
C LEU A 57 -7.38 -3.19 36.58
N LYS A 58 -7.22 -3.78 37.78
CA LYS A 58 -6.47 -5.04 37.96
C LYS A 58 -7.15 -6.23 37.26
N ASN A 59 -8.47 -6.30 37.29
CA ASN A 59 -9.21 -7.36 36.61
C ASN A 59 -9.11 -7.24 35.08
N LEU A 60 -9.05 -6.00 34.55
CA LEU A 60 -8.79 -5.75 33.13
C LEU A 60 -7.39 -6.20 32.71
N GLN A 61 -6.36 -5.88 33.48
CA GLN A 61 -5.01 -6.33 33.16
C GLN A 61 -4.94 -7.87 33.11
N ASN A 62 -5.55 -8.57 34.08
CA ASN A 62 -5.57 -10.03 34.10
C ASN A 62 -6.24 -10.62 32.86
N ILE A 63 -7.37 -10.09 32.39
CA ILE A 63 -8.06 -10.64 31.22
C ILE A 63 -7.31 -10.37 29.90
N PHE A 64 -6.63 -9.22 29.78
CA PHE A 64 -5.86 -8.89 28.57
C PHE A 64 -4.68 -9.83 28.33
N PHE A 65 -3.96 -10.19 29.40
CA PHE A 65 -2.76 -11.04 29.31
C PHE A 65 -3.04 -12.53 29.51
N ASP A 66 -4.29 -12.92 29.82
CA ASP A 66 -4.67 -14.31 29.96
C ASP A 66 -4.71 -15.02 28.59
N PRO A 67 -3.90 -16.07 28.37
CA PRO A 67 -3.77 -16.77 27.09
C PRO A 67 -5.02 -17.55 26.69
N ARG A 68 -6.02 -17.69 27.57
CA ARG A 68 -7.32 -18.32 27.23
C ARG A 68 -8.21 -17.44 26.33
N TYR A 69 -7.87 -16.16 26.21
CA TYR A 69 -8.59 -15.18 25.40
C TYR A 69 -7.79 -14.79 24.16
N THR A 70 -8.40 -15.00 22.99
CA THR A 70 -7.98 -14.34 21.76
C THR A 70 -8.56 -12.93 21.77
N LYS A 71 -7.70 -11.92 21.74
CA LYS A 71 -8.11 -10.52 21.62
C LYS A 71 -8.48 -10.25 20.18
N ARG A 72 -9.59 -9.56 19.98
CA ARG A 72 -10.04 -9.14 18.66
C ARG A 72 -10.54 -7.71 18.72
N ALA A 73 -10.24 -6.94 17.69
CA ALA A 73 -10.68 -5.57 17.52
C ALA A 73 -10.74 -5.25 16.03
N TRP A 74 -11.58 -4.28 15.65
CA TRP A 74 -11.57 -3.71 14.31
C TRP A 74 -10.34 -2.82 14.15
N ASN A 75 -9.38 -3.22 13.32
CA ASN A 75 -8.05 -2.58 13.19
C ASN A 75 -7.14 -2.85 14.42
N ALA A 76 -7.20 -4.06 14.96
CA ALA A 76 -6.53 -4.53 16.17
C ALA A 76 -5.05 -4.14 16.37
N ALA A 77 -4.30 -3.85 15.31
CA ALA A 77 -2.94 -3.32 15.43
C ALA A 77 -2.90 -1.98 16.20
N PHE A 78 -3.94 -1.14 16.08
CA PHE A 78 -4.05 0.12 16.82
C PHE A 78 -4.30 -0.12 18.30
N GLU A 79 -5.24 -0.99 18.65
CA GLU A 79 -5.67 -1.31 20.01
C GLU A 79 -4.54 -2.02 20.75
N TRP A 80 -3.90 -3.00 20.10
CA TRP A 80 -2.71 -3.66 20.60
C TRP A 80 -1.59 -2.66 20.90
N TRP A 81 -1.33 -1.70 20.00
CA TRP A 81 -0.28 -0.71 20.21
C TRP A 81 -0.62 0.27 21.35
N CYS A 82 -1.85 0.79 21.38
CA CYS A 82 -2.33 1.68 22.42
C CYS A 82 -2.25 1.04 23.81
N LEU A 83 -2.70 -0.22 23.94
CA LEU A 83 -2.59 -0.96 25.19
C LEU A 83 -1.15 -1.30 25.54
N SER A 84 -0.30 -1.58 24.54
CA SER A 84 1.13 -1.80 24.74
C SER A 84 1.85 -0.58 25.32
N GLU A 85 1.52 0.63 24.83
CA GLU A 85 2.02 1.87 25.40
C GLU A 85 1.45 2.12 26.81
N TYR A 86 0.15 1.91 26.99
CA TYR A 86 -0.52 2.08 28.29
C TYR A 86 0.03 1.16 29.39
N PHE A 87 0.33 -0.10 29.06
CA PHE A 87 0.94 -1.06 29.98
C PHE A 87 2.48 -0.99 30.03
N HIS A 88 3.09 -0.04 29.31
CA HIS A 88 4.54 0.17 29.24
C HIS A 88 5.32 -1.10 28.87
N LEU A 89 4.80 -1.87 27.90
CA LEU A 89 5.43 -3.11 27.46
C LEU A 89 6.74 -2.84 26.71
N THR A 90 7.77 -3.63 26.99
CA THR A 90 8.99 -3.69 26.17
C THR A 90 8.69 -4.26 24.78
N GLN A 91 9.53 -3.99 23.78
CA GLN A 91 9.32 -4.51 22.42
C GLN A 91 9.12 -6.03 22.39
N GLN A 92 9.90 -6.79 23.17
CA GLN A 92 9.75 -8.25 23.24
C GLN A 92 8.38 -8.65 23.80
N GLN A 93 7.94 -8.04 24.91
CA GLN A 93 6.63 -8.32 25.50
C GLN A 93 5.49 -7.99 24.55
N ARG A 94 5.61 -6.90 23.76
CA ARG A 94 4.64 -6.53 22.73
C ARG A 94 4.51 -7.65 21.68
N GLU A 95 5.65 -8.09 21.14
CA GLU A 95 5.69 -9.12 20.10
C GLU A 95 5.21 -10.50 20.57
N ASP A 96 5.50 -10.87 21.83
CA ASP A 96 5.02 -12.10 22.45
C ASP A 96 3.50 -12.05 22.67
N TRP A 97 3.00 -10.91 23.18
CA TRP A 97 1.57 -10.72 23.44
C TRP A 97 0.74 -10.72 22.15
N LEU A 98 1.31 -10.24 21.05
CA LEU A 98 0.65 -10.20 19.74
C LEU A 98 0.16 -11.57 19.24
N GLU A 99 0.77 -12.69 19.66
CA GLU A 99 0.28 -14.05 19.29
C GLU A 99 -1.16 -14.31 19.73
N GLN A 100 -1.66 -13.55 20.70
CA GLN A 100 -3.02 -13.68 21.24
C GLN A 100 -4.01 -12.75 20.54
N TRP A 101 -3.64 -12.09 19.43
CA TRP A 101 -4.48 -11.12 18.73
C TRP A 101 -4.90 -11.59 17.33
N GLU A 102 -6.08 -11.15 16.92
CA GLU A 102 -6.65 -11.23 15.57
C GLU A 102 -7.39 -9.92 15.23
N ASP A 103 -7.63 -9.66 13.96
CA ASP A 103 -8.19 -8.38 13.48
C ASP A 103 -9.46 -8.59 12.64
N SER A 104 -10.60 -8.11 13.14
CA SER A 104 -11.89 -8.19 12.43
C SER A 104 -11.89 -7.44 11.11
N MET A 105 -11.12 -6.35 10.99
CA MET A 105 -10.93 -5.64 9.73
C MET A 105 -10.25 -6.55 8.69
N VAL A 106 -9.25 -7.32 9.10
CA VAL A 106 -8.56 -8.27 8.21
C VAL A 106 -9.49 -9.40 7.78
N HIS A 107 -10.37 -9.89 8.67
CA HIS A 107 -11.39 -10.87 8.28
C HIS A 107 -12.32 -10.31 7.20
N ALA A 108 -12.82 -9.09 7.38
CA ALA A 108 -13.64 -8.42 6.37
C ALA A 108 -12.89 -8.25 5.03
N MET A 109 -11.65 -7.74 5.07
CA MET A 109 -10.82 -7.55 3.88
C MET A 109 -10.47 -8.88 3.19
N TYR A 110 -10.29 -9.97 3.94
CA TYR A 110 -10.07 -11.32 3.42
C TYR A 110 -11.26 -11.78 2.57
N CYS A 111 -12.47 -11.47 3.02
CA CYS A 111 -13.72 -11.69 2.29
C CYS A 111 -14.00 -10.66 1.18
N GLY A 112 -13.05 -9.77 0.87
CA GLY A 112 -13.19 -8.75 -0.19
C GLY A 112 -14.09 -7.56 0.19
N LEU A 113 -14.41 -7.39 1.47
CA LEU A 113 -15.27 -6.32 1.99
C LEU A 113 -14.47 -5.03 2.29
N PRO A 114 -15.16 -3.88 2.47
CA PRO A 114 -14.50 -2.62 2.84
C PRO A 114 -13.75 -2.71 4.18
N ALA A 115 -12.67 -1.92 4.32
CA ALA A 115 -11.84 -1.90 5.53
C ALA A 115 -12.41 -1.06 6.69
N SER A 116 -13.35 -0.15 6.45
CA SER A 116 -13.93 0.66 7.53
C SER A 116 -15.11 -0.09 8.16
N LEU A 117 -15.23 -0.09 9.50
CA LEU A 117 -16.33 -0.75 10.23
C LEU A 117 -17.70 -0.32 9.69
N LYS A 118 -17.84 0.98 9.43
CA LYS A 118 -19.05 1.57 8.86
C LYS A 118 -19.36 1.01 7.47
N ASP A 119 -18.39 0.99 6.56
CA ASP A 119 -18.64 0.61 5.18
C ASP A 119 -18.75 -0.91 5.02
N ALA A 120 -18.05 -1.70 5.85
CA ALA A 120 -18.25 -3.14 5.97
C ALA A 120 -19.65 -3.47 6.50
N GLY A 121 -20.10 -2.79 7.56
CA GLY A 121 -21.45 -2.95 8.09
C GLY A 121 -22.52 -2.59 7.05
N LYS A 122 -22.32 -1.52 6.28
CA LYS A 122 -23.20 -1.17 5.16
C LYS A 122 -23.19 -2.21 4.05
N ALA A 123 -22.00 -2.70 3.66
CA ALA A 123 -21.86 -3.73 2.64
C ALA A 123 -22.64 -4.99 3.06
N LEU A 124 -22.51 -5.39 4.32
CA LEU A 124 -23.21 -6.51 4.95
C LEU A 124 -24.66 -6.20 5.38
N GLN A 125 -25.21 -5.06 4.96
CA GLN A 125 -26.62 -4.70 5.16
C GLN A 125 -27.06 -4.75 6.64
N LEU A 126 -26.18 -4.35 7.56
CA LEU A 126 -26.50 -4.29 8.99
C LEU A 126 -27.74 -3.40 9.23
N PRO A 127 -28.69 -3.85 10.07
CA PRO A 127 -29.82 -3.00 10.45
C PRO A 127 -29.34 -1.80 11.28
N ASP A 128 -30.11 -0.71 11.31
CA ASP A 128 -29.71 0.55 11.95
C ASP A 128 -29.37 0.40 13.44
N ASP A 129 -30.00 -0.54 14.15
CA ASP A 129 -29.73 -0.86 15.56
C ASP A 129 -28.48 -1.71 15.79
N LYS A 130 -27.83 -2.17 14.71
CA LYS A 130 -26.54 -2.87 14.72
C LYS A 130 -25.46 -2.11 13.97
N ALA A 131 -25.81 -1.04 13.26
CA ALA A 131 -24.87 -0.21 12.55
C ALA A 131 -24.17 0.79 13.49
N LYS A 132 -22.97 1.22 13.07
CA LYS A 132 -22.20 2.29 13.71
C LYS A 132 -23.01 3.60 13.79
N MET A 133 -23.00 4.25 14.96
CA MET A 133 -23.77 5.50 15.18
C MET A 133 -23.27 6.64 14.31
N ARG A 134 -24.19 7.51 13.86
CA ARG A 134 -23.87 8.63 12.96
C ARG A 134 -23.13 9.76 13.68
N GLU A 135 -23.38 9.91 14.96
CA GLU A 135 -22.85 10.94 15.86
C GLU A 135 -21.38 10.72 16.22
N GLY A 136 -20.86 9.49 16.05
CA GLY A 136 -19.51 9.08 16.48
C GLY A 136 -18.40 10.01 16.00
N LYS A 137 -18.42 10.44 14.74
CA LYS A 137 -17.40 11.36 14.19
C LYS A 137 -17.35 12.70 14.94
N ALA A 138 -18.50 13.22 15.36
CA ALA A 138 -18.57 14.47 16.11
C ALA A 138 -18.09 14.29 17.56
N LEU A 139 -18.35 13.13 18.16
CA LEU A 139 -17.90 12.78 19.52
C LEU A 139 -16.39 12.56 19.57
N ILE A 140 -15.83 11.77 18.65
CA ILE A 140 -14.38 11.58 18.48
C ILE A 140 -13.69 12.94 18.33
N ARG A 141 -14.16 13.79 17.42
CA ARG A 141 -13.58 15.13 17.24
C ARG A 141 -13.65 15.98 18.50
N TYR A 142 -14.65 15.77 19.35
CA TYR A 142 -14.84 16.56 20.56
C TYR A 142 -13.93 16.10 21.70
N PHE A 143 -13.82 14.80 21.95
CA PHE A 143 -13.10 14.23 23.11
C PHE A 143 -11.69 13.71 22.77
N CYS A 144 -11.49 13.13 21.59
CA CYS A 144 -10.24 12.47 21.18
C CYS A 144 -9.23 13.42 20.52
N CYS A 145 -9.63 14.65 20.20
CA CYS A 145 -8.79 15.63 19.52
C CYS A 145 -8.65 16.93 20.33
N PRO A 146 -7.53 17.68 20.18
CA PRO A 146 -7.42 19.03 20.69
C PRO A 146 -8.54 19.93 20.16
N CYS A 147 -8.97 20.89 20.98
CA CYS A 147 -9.90 21.92 20.57
C CYS A 147 -9.21 23.29 20.49
N LYS A 148 -9.70 24.16 19.59
CA LYS A 148 -9.15 25.51 19.47
C LYS A 148 -9.54 26.33 20.71
N PRO A 149 -8.62 27.10 21.31
CA PRO A 149 -8.94 27.99 22.41
C PRO A 149 -9.84 29.12 21.92
N THR A 150 -10.99 29.32 22.57
CA THR A 150 -11.97 30.36 22.23
C THR A 150 -12.49 31.00 23.51
N LYS A 151 -13.09 32.19 23.42
CA LYS A 151 -13.76 32.80 24.58
C LYS A 151 -14.89 31.91 25.11
N ALA A 152 -15.65 31.28 24.22
CA ALA A 152 -16.82 30.46 24.56
C ALA A 152 -16.47 29.17 25.32
N ASN A 153 -15.28 28.61 25.12
CA ASN A 153 -14.83 27.40 25.83
C ASN A 153 -13.84 27.71 26.98
N GLY A 154 -13.71 28.99 27.37
CA GLY A 154 -12.82 29.41 28.46
C GLY A 154 -11.33 29.31 28.12
N GLY A 155 -10.96 29.37 26.83
CA GLY A 155 -9.57 29.28 26.38
C GLY A 155 -8.96 27.88 26.44
N ARG A 156 -9.76 26.83 26.71
CA ARG A 156 -9.25 25.47 26.80
C ARG A 156 -8.78 24.93 25.44
N THR A 157 -7.79 24.06 25.49
CA THR A 157 -7.17 23.39 24.33
C THR A 157 -7.59 21.91 24.19
N ARG A 158 -8.37 21.40 25.15
CA ARG A 158 -8.91 20.03 25.18
C ARG A 158 -10.30 20.02 25.83
N ASN A 159 -11.20 19.17 25.35
CA ASN A 159 -12.45 18.91 26.06
C ASN A 159 -12.30 17.66 26.92
N GLN A 160 -12.68 17.78 28.19
CA GLN A 160 -12.68 16.71 29.18
C GLN A 160 -14.11 16.19 29.37
N PRO A 161 -14.30 14.98 29.92
CA PRO A 161 -15.64 14.40 30.14
C PRO A 161 -16.60 15.36 30.88
N TRP A 162 -16.12 16.02 31.94
CA TRP A 162 -16.90 16.97 32.74
C TRP A 162 -17.25 18.28 32.01
N HIS A 163 -16.60 18.61 30.89
CA HIS A 163 -16.97 19.79 30.11
C HIS A 163 -18.29 19.62 29.34
N ASN A 164 -18.71 18.39 29.08
CA ASN A 164 -20.03 18.08 28.54
C ASN A 164 -20.46 16.64 28.92
N PRO A 165 -20.98 16.44 30.14
CA PRO A 165 -21.34 15.11 30.65
C PRO A 165 -22.37 14.39 29.77
N ASP A 166 -23.33 15.10 29.19
CA ASP A 166 -24.36 14.51 28.31
C ASP A 166 -23.73 13.90 27.06
N LYS A 167 -22.82 14.64 26.39
CA LYS A 167 -22.05 14.11 25.26
C LYS A 167 -21.16 12.95 25.66
N TRP A 168 -20.60 12.97 26.88
CA TRP A 168 -19.78 11.87 27.38
C TRP A 168 -20.60 10.59 27.54
N GLN A 169 -21.83 10.68 28.05
CA GLN A 169 -22.73 9.53 28.14
C GLN A 169 -23.08 8.94 26.76
N ILE A 170 -23.32 9.80 25.76
CA ILE A 170 -23.52 9.35 24.37
C ILE A 170 -22.24 8.70 23.82
N PHE A 171 -21.06 9.23 24.17
CA PHE A 171 -19.78 8.67 23.75
C PHE A 171 -19.51 7.28 24.35
N ARG A 172 -19.91 7.06 25.62
CA ARG A 172 -19.91 5.73 26.24
C ARG A 172 -20.82 4.74 25.50
N GLN A 173 -22.02 5.16 25.11
CA GLN A 173 -22.93 4.32 24.31
C GLN A 173 -22.37 4.03 22.91
N TYR A 174 -21.69 5.00 22.31
CA TYR A 174 -21.02 4.84 21.02
C TYR A 174 -19.93 3.77 21.04
N ASN A 175 -19.03 3.80 22.03
CA ASN A 175 -18.00 2.77 22.20
C ASN A 175 -18.60 1.37 22.44
N ILE A 176 -19.68 1.28 23.22
CA ILE A 176 -20.44 0.02 23.36
C ILE A 176 -20.99 -0.45 22.01
N ARG A 177 -21.59 0.45 21.22
CA ARG A 177 -22.18 0.12 19.92
C ARG A 177 -21.13 -0.34 18.91
N ASP A 178 -19.92 0.22 18.93
CA ASP A 178 -18.86 -0.21 18.02
C ASP A 178 -18.44 -1.68 18.31
N VAL A 179 -18.30 -2.08 19.57
CA VAL A 179 -18.08 -3.50 19.96
C VAL A 179 -19.24 -4.40 19.51
N GLU A 180 -20.50 -3.96 19.67
CA GLU A 180 -21.67 -4.71 19.21
C GLU A 180 -21.68 -4.87 17.68
N THR A 181 -21.32 -3.81 16.96
CA THR A 181 -21.27 -3.77 15.49
C THR A 181 -20.19 -4.74 14.98
N GLU A 182 -18.99 -4.69 15.56
CA GLU A 182 -17.89 -5.58 15.21
C GLU A 182 -18.27 -7.05 15.41
N ARG A 183 -18.78 -7.41 16.61
CA ARG A 183 -19.20 -8.78 16.91
C ARG A 183 -20.30 -9.28 16.00
N HIS A 184 -21.21 -8.39 15.60
CA HIS A 184 -22.25 -8.75 14.64
C HIS A 184 -21.62 -9.09 13.29
N ILE A 185 -20.70 -8.27 12.77
CA ILE A 185 -19.97 -8.57 11.53
C ILE A 185 -19.20 -9.89 11.63
N ASP A 186 -18.50 -10.13 12.74
CA ASP A 186 -17.80 -11.40 12.99
C ASP A 186 -18.73 -12.61 12.88
N HIS A 187 -19.95 -12.52 13.43
CA HIS A 187 -20.95 -13.59 13.33
C HIS A 187 -21.44 -13.80 11.88
N LEU A 188 -21.64 -12.73 11.11
CA LEU A 188 -22.01 -12.85 9.69
C LEU A 188 -20.88 -13.52 8.88
N LEU A 189 -19.62 -13.30 9.26
CA LEU A 189 -18.44 -13.78 8.55
C LEU A 189 -17.84 -15.09 9.09
N GLU A 190 -18.28 -15.58 10.25
CA GLU A 190 -17.84 -16.84 10.88
C GLU A 190 -17.77 -18.05 9.91
N PRO A 191 -18.74 -18.25 8.99
CA PRO A 191 -18.69 -19.35 8.02
C PRO A 191 -17.54 -19.24 7.01
N PHE A 192 -17.01 -18.03 6.78
CA PHE A 192 -15.94 -17.74 5.82
C PHE A 192 -14.62 -17.56 6.56
N LYS A 193 -14.09 -18.67 7.08
CA LYS A 193 -12.91 -18.65 7.97
C LYS A 193 -11.65 -18.13 7.28
N VAL A 194 -10.95 -17.24 7.97
CA VAL A 194 -9.57 -16.86 7.66
C VAL A 194 -8.65 -18.01 8.10
N PRO A 195 -7.78 -18.54 7.23
CA PRO A 195 -6.84 -19.59 7.60
C PRO A 195 -5.81 -19.13 8.64
N ASP A 196 -5.40 -20.00 9.56
CA ASP A 196 -4.42 -19.71 10.62
C ASP A 196 -3.10 -19.14 10.09
N PHE A 197 -2.67 -19.59 8.91
CA PHE A 197 -1.45 -19.06 8.30
C PHE A 197 -1.60 -17.60 7.87
N ILE A 198 -2.80 -17.13 7.49
CA ILE A 198 -3.04 -15.71 7.20
C ILE A 198 -2.96 -14.88 8.48
N TRP A 199 -3.45 -15.39 9.61
CA TRP A 199 -3.31 -14.72 10.90
C TRP A 199 -1.85 -14.58 11.34
N ARG A 200 -1.03 -15.62 11.12
CA ARG A 200 0.42 -15.53 11.35
C ARG A 200 1.07 -14.44 10.50
N GLN A 201 0.69 -14.33 9.23
CA GLN A 201 1.21 -13.32 8.31
C GLN A 201 0.80 -11.90 8.70
N TRP A 202 -0.45 -11.71 9.16
CA TRP A 202 -0.89 -10.44 9.74
C TRP A 202 -0.06 -10.07 10.97
N ARG A 203 0.18 -11.01 11.90
CA ARG A 203 1.02 -10.75 13.07
C ARG A 203 2.44 -10.38 12.68
N ASP A 204 3.00 -11.02 11.67
CA ASP A 204 4.35 -10.71 11.19
C ASP A 204 4.44 -9.33 10.53
N ASP A 205 3.41 -8.90 9.79
CA ASP A 205 3.29 -7.51 9.30
C ASP A 205 3.22 -6.50 10.46
N VAL A 206 2.42 -6.78 11.49
CA VAL A 206 2.30 -5.90 12.67
C VAL A 206 3.63 -5.83 13.43
N ARG A 207 4.34 -6.95 13.60
CA ARG A 207 5.69 -6.96 14.20
C ARG A 207 6.66 -6.10 13.42
N MET A 208 6.74 -6.29 12.11
CA MET A 208 7.62 -5.51 11.23
C MET A 208 7.30 -4.01 11.35
N ASN A 209 6.03 -3.63 11.23
CA ASN A 209 5.60 -2.23 11.36
C ASN A 209 5.92 -1.65 12.75
N SER A 210 5.81 -2.44 13.82
CA SER A 210 6.09 -2.00 15.20
C SER A 210 7.58 -1.75 15.45
N ARG A 211 8.48 -2.44 14.75
CA ARG A 211 9.92 -2.20 14.81
C ARG A 211 10.30 -0.93 14.05
N GLY A 212 9.63 -0.67 12.93
CA GLY A 212 9.83 0.54 12.12
C GLY A 212 11.18 0.59 11.40
N ILE A 213 11.43 1.72 10.73
CA ILE A 213 12.60 1.98 9.88
C ILE A 213 13.31 3.21 10.43
N ALA A 214 14.63 3.17 10.62
CA ALA A 214 15.38 4.36 11.05
C ALA A 214 15.40 5.43 9.96
N THR A 215 15.44 6.69 10.39
CA THR A 215 15.35 7.85 9.50
C THR A 215 16.51 8.81 9.72
N ASP A 216 16.99 9.41 8.63
CA ASP A 216 18.06 10.40 8.67
C ASP A 216 17.48 11.80 8.95
N HIS A 217 17.50 12.19 10.23
CA HIS A 217 16.93 13.47 10.67
C HIS A 217 17.64 14.68 10.05
N GLU A 218 18.96 14.63 9.88
CA GLU A 218 19.73 15.73 9.29
C GLU A 218 19.38 15.89 7.82
N LEU A 219 19.27 14.78 7.08
CA LEU A 219 18.86 14.81 5.68
C LEU A 219 17.44 15.35 5.51
N THR A 220 16.48 14.85 6.30
CA THR A 220 15.08 15.30 6.19
C THR A 220 14.95 16.80 6.53
N SER A 221 15.61 17.25 7.59
CA SER A 221 15.67 18.66 7.98
C SER A 221 16.37 19.54 6.93
N GLY A 222 17.49 19.05 6.38
CA GLY A 222 18.21 19.72 5.30
C GLY A 222 17.38 19.86 4.03
N ALA A 223 16.70 18.79 3.62
CA ALA A 223 15.83 18.76 2.45
C ALA A 223 14.65 19.73 2.59
N LEU A 224 13.99 19.75 3.74
CA LEU A 224 12.90 20.69 4.02
C LEU A 224 13.39 22.14 3.99
N TRP A 225 14.57 22.42 4.54
CA TRP A 225 15.16 23.75 4.51
C TRP A 225 15.51 24.18 3.08
N CYS A 226 16.26 23.35 2.32
CA CYS A 226 16.65 23.65 0.95
C CYS A 226 15.42 23.86 0.06
N GLY A 227 14.41 22.99 0.19
CA GLY A 227 13.17 23.10 -0.57
C GLY A 227 12.36 24.34 -0.23
N ALA A 228 12.32 24.76 1.03
CA ALA A 228 11.64 25.99 1.44
C ALA A 228 12.33 27.24 0.90
N GLN A 229 13.67 27.29 0.95
CA GLN A 229 14.44 28.41 0.40
C GLN A 229 14.30 28.49 -1.12
N TYR A 230 14.57 27.39 -1.83
CA TYR A 230 14.45 27.32 -3.29
C TYR A 230 13.02 27.63 -3.75
N GLY A 231 12.01 27.07 -3.07
CA GLY A 231 10.60 27.37 -3.37
C GLY A 231 10.25 28.85 -3.17
N SER A 232 10.84 29.50 -2.17
CA SER A 232 10.67 30.95 -1.95
C SER A 232 11.29 31.76 -3.10
N GLU A 233 12.50 31.42 -3.52
CA GLU A 233 13.21 32.07 -4.65
C GLU A 233 12.40 31.96 -5.95
N LEU A 234 11.96 30.75 -6.30
CA LEU A 234 11.13 30.50 -7.49
C LEU A 234 9.78 31.25 -7.41
N TYR A 235 9.19 31.34 -6.22
CA TYR A 235 7.95 32.10 -6.03
C TYR A 235 8.16 33.60 -6.24
N GLN A 236 9.25 34.16 -5.72
CA GLN A 236 9.58 35.58 -5.95
C GLN A 236 9.87 35.85 -7.41
N GLU A 237 10.61 34.98 -8.09
CA GLU A 237 10.85 35.11 -9.53
C GLU A 237 9.54 35.05 -10.33
N ALA A 238 8.67 34.08 -10.03
CA ALA A 238 7.35 33.98 -10.67
C ALA A 238 6.52 35.24 -10.44
N LYS A 239 6.59 35.81 -9.24
CA LYS A 239 5.91 37.07 -8.90
C LYS A 239 6.49 38.26 -9.67
N GLN A 240 7.80 38.33 -9.84
CA GLN A 240 8.47 39.39 -10.60
C GLN A 240 8.10 39.34 -12.10
N ILE A 241 8.10 38.15 -12.71
CA ILE A 241 7.76 38.00 -14.14
C ILE A 241 6.27 38.26 -14.38
N THR A 242 5.40 37.76 -13.50
CA THR A 242 3.94 37.82 -13.71
C THR A 242 3.28 39.07 -13.15
N ASN A 243 3.91 39.74 -12.18
CA ASN A 243 3.35 40.81 -11.35
C ASN A 243 2.02 40.43 -10.66
N LEU A 244 1.76 39.13 -10.48
CA LEU A 244 0.56 38.63 -9.82
C LEU A 244 0.66 38.76 -8.30
N GLY A 245 -0.47 39.04 -7.65
CA GLY A 245 -0.55 39.01 -6.18
C GLY A 245 -0.25 37.62 -5.62
N ASN A 246 -0.69 36.57 -6.32
CA ASN A 246 -0.35 35.18 -5.99
C ASN A 246 -0.14 34.34 -7.27
N PRO A 247 1.11 34.16 -7.74
CA PRO A 247 1.42 33.35 -8.92
C PRO A 247 1.08 31.85 -8.75
N ASN A 248 0.80 31.37 -7.53
CA ASN A 248 0.34 30.00 -7.30
C ASN A 248 -1.17 29.80 -7.48
N SER A 249 -1.95 30.88 -7.61
CA SER A 249 -3.38 30.80 -7.85
C SER A 249 -3.65 30.34 -9.29
N PRO A 250 -4.31 29.18 -9.51
CA PRO A 250 -4.54 28.69 -10.87
C PRO A 250 -5.33 29.66 -11.73
N ALA A 251 -6.35 30.32 -11.16
CA ALA A 251 -7.16 31.29 -11.88
C ALA A 251 -6.35 32.52 -12.31
N GLN A 252 -5.51 33.06 -11.42
CA GLN A 252 -4.67 34.23 -11.76
C GLN A 252 -3.63 33.89 -12.81
N LEU A 253 -2.96 32.75 -12.65
CA LEU A 253 -1.90 32.33 -13.55
C LEU A 253 -2.44 31.92 -14.93
N LEU A 254 -3.58 31.24 -15.02
CA LEU A 254 -4.23 30.95 -16.31
C LEU A 254 -4.62 32.23 -17.05
N GLY A 255 -5.18 33.22 -16.34
CA GLY A 255 -5.51 34.52 -16.93
C GLY A 255 -4.27 35.26 -17.45
N TRP A 256 -3.16 35.24 -16.69
CA TRP A 256 -1.90 35.82 -17.14
C TRP A 256 -1.31 35.10 -18.36
N LEU A 257 -1.36 33.77 -18.38
CA LEU A 257 -0.87 32.95 -19.50
C LEU A 257 -1.68 33.22 -20.77
N GLU A 258 -3.01 33.28 -20.67
CA GLU A 258 -3.88 33.61 -21.81
C GLU A 258 -3.57 35.01 -22.35
N GLY A 259 -3.40 36.01 -21.47
CA GLY A 259 -3.01 37.37 -21.85
C GLY A 259 -1.60 37.49 -22.46
N ASN A 260 -0.73 36.50 -22.25
CA ASN A 260 0.62 36.43 -22.81
C ASN A 260 0.76 35.41 -23.94
N GLY A 261 -0.36 34.95 -24.53
CA GLY A 261 -0.35 34.13 -25.75
C GLY A 261 -0.32 32.61 -25.52
N ALA A 262 -0.52 32.14 -24.28
CA ALA A 262 -0.60 30.71 -23.96
C ALA A 262 -1.93 30.35 -23.28
N LYS A 263 -2.87 29.81 -24.06
CA LYS A 263 -4.14 29.33 -23.52
C LYS A 263 -4.05 27.86 -23.12
N LEU A 264 -4.11 27.58 -21.82
CA LEU A 264 -4.15 26.22 -21.29
C LEU A 264 -5.51 25.93 -20.62
N PRO A 265 -6.01 24.68 -20.69
CA PRO A 265 -7.25 24.30 -20.01
C PRO A 265 -7.08 24.24 -18.48
N ASP A 266 -5.88 23.92 -18.01
CA ASP A 266 -5.53 23.85 -16.60
C ASP A 266 -4.01 23.97 -16.40
N LEU A 267 -3.56 23.89 -15.15
CA LEU A 267 -2.14 23.88 -14.76
C LEU A 267 -1.70 22.53 -14.20
N GLN A 268 -2.32 21.44 -14.65
CA GLN A 268 -1.91 20.10 -14.27
C GLN A 268 -0.55 19.77 -14.89
N LYS A 269 0.20 18.86 -14.25
CA LYS A 269 1.56 18.51 -14.65
C LYS A 269 1.66 18.11 -16.14
N ALA A 270 0.71 17.31 -16.62
CA ALA A 270 0.68 16.86 -18.02
C ALA A 270 0.46 18.03 -18.99
N THR A 271 -0.50 18.90 -18.68
CA THR A 271 -0.86 20.08 -19.47
C THR A 271 0.32 21.06 -19.58
N VAL A 272 0.97 21.37 -18.47
CA VAL A 272 2.15 22.25 -18.43
C VAL A 272 3.32 21.62 -19.21
N ALA A 273 3.57 20.32 -19.02
CA ALA A 273 4.64 19.61 -19.73
C ALA A 273 4.38 19.55 -21.25
N GLU A 274 3.13 19.44 -21.69
CA GLU A 274 2.79 19.50 -23.11
C GLU A 274 2.99 20.91 -23.68
N ALA A 275 2.55 21.94 -22.97
CA ALA A 275 2.71 23.32 -23.40
C ALA A 275 4.18 23.74 -23.56
N LEU A 276 5.08 23.20 -22.72
CA LEU A 276 6.53 23.45 -22.81
C LEU A 276 7.21 22.80 -24.02
N LYS A 277 6.54 21.88 -24.74
CA LYS A 277 7.04 21.28 -25.99
C LYS A 277 6.86 22.20 -27.19
N ALA A 278 5.82 23.03 -27.18
CA ALA A 278 5.61 24.03 -28.20
C ALA A 278 6.53 25.26 -27.95
N PRO A 279 6.92 26.01 -28.99
CA PRO A 279 7.54 27.31 -28.81
C PRO A 279 6.62 28.22 -28.00
N GLN A 280 7.17 28.83 -26.94
CA GLN A 280 6.47 29.77 -26.08
C GLN A 280 7.27 31.08 -26.01
N PRO A 281 6.62 32.23 -25.78
CA PRO A 281 7.31 33.45 -25.37
C PRO A 281 8.22 33.19 -24.16
N ALA A 282 9.40 33.82 -24.11
CA ALA A 282 10.42 33.51 -23.12
C ALA A 282 9.92 33.64 -21.66
N ASN A 283 9.13 34.68 -21.38
CA ASN A 283 8.49 34.90 -20.08
C ASN A 283 7.46 33.80 -19.75
N VAL A 284 6.62 33.42 -20.71
CA VAL A 284 5.63 32.34 -20.57
C VAL A 284 6.34 31.02 -20.30
N ARG A 285 7.36 30.70 -21.09
CA ARG A 285 8.15 29.48 -20.92
C ARG A 285 8.73 29.41 -19.51
N ARG A 286 9.38 30.48 -19.06
CA ARG A 286 9.99 30.53 -17.72
C ARG A 286 8.94 30.36 -16.63
N VAL A 287 7.80 31.02 -16.72
CA VAL A 287 6.70 30.87 -15.74
C VAL A 287 6.13 29.45 -15.70
N LEU A 288 6.01 28.78 -16.86
CA LEU A 288 5.60 27.37 -16.92
C LEU A 288 6.64 26.44 -16.27
N GLU A 289 7.94 26.70 -16.46
CA GLU A 289 9.04 25.98 -15.78
C GLU A 289 9.00 26.21 -14.26
N LEU A 290 8.84 27.46 -13.80
CA LEU A 290 8.67 27.81 -12.39
C LEU A 290 7.45 27.11 -11.77
N ARG A 291 6.32 27.09 -12.48
CA ARG A 291 5.11 26.39 -12.06
C ARG A 291 5.35 24.88 -11.91
N GLN A 292 6.11 24.28 -12.83
CA GLN A 292 6.45 22.86 -12.77
C GLN A 292 7.32 22.55 -11.54
N ALA A 293 8.33 23.38 -11.26
CA ALA A 293 9.22 23.21 -10.11
C ALA A 293 8.47 23.40 -8.77
N LEU A 294 7.66 24.46 -8.64
CA LEU A 294 6.84 24.74 -7.44
C LEU A 294 5.74 23.69 -7.20
N GLY A 295 5.34 22.94 -8.23
CA GLY A 295 4.31 21.91 -8.15
C GLY A 295 4.78 20.55 -7.61
N LYS A 296 6.10 20.34 -7.40
CA LYS A 296 6.63 19.07 -6.91
C LYS A 296 6.25 18.84 -5.44
N SER A 297 5.77 17.64 -5.13
CA SER A 297 5.27 17.26 -3.80
C SER A 297 6.32 16.60 -2.89
N SER A 298 7.59 16.56 -3.28
CA SER A 298 8.67 15.86 -2.58
C SER A 298 8.81 16.28 -1.12
N LEU A 299 8.65 17.57 -0.82
CA LEU A 299 8.71 18.11 0.55
C LEU A 299 7.65 17.53 1.47
N LYS A 300 6.45 17.19 0.96
CA LYS A 300 5.41 16.53 1.78
C LYS A 300 5.83 15.15 2.27
N LYS A 301 6.69 14.45 1.51
CA LYS A 301 7.20 13.13 1.92
C LYS A 301 8.25 13.28 3.04
N TYR A 302 9.13 14.27 2.95
CA TYR A 302 10.06 14.59 4.05
C TYR A 302 9.33 15.03 5.32
N ASP A 303 8.31 15.88 5.18
CA ASP A 303 7.45 16.31 6.30
C ASP A 303 6.74 15.12 6.96
N ALA A 304 6.20 14.20 6.15
CA ALA A 304 5.60 12.97 6.66
C ALA A 304 6.60 12.08 7.41
N ILE A 305 7.85 11.98 6.94
CA ILE A 305 8.92 11.26 7.65
C ILE A 305 9.15 11.91 9.01
N GLN A 306 9.43 13.22 9.05
CA GLN A 306 9.75 13.91 10.30
C GLN A 306 8.58 13.87 11.30
N THR A 307 7.36 14.06 10.80
CA THR A 307 6.13 14.09 11.62
C THR A 307 5.77 12.71 12.20
N ALA A 308 5.97 11.64 11.45
CA ALA A 308 5.62 10.28 11.88
C ALA A 308 6.76 9.51 12.57
N THR A 309 7.97 10.08 12.61
CA THR A 309 9.11 9.46 13.28
C THR A 309 8.95 9.50 14.80
N GLY A 310 9.10 8.33 15.41
CA GLY A 310 9.03 8.14 16.87
C GLY A 310 10.21 8.79 17.61
N PRO A 311 10.12 8.90 18.95
CA PRO A 311 11.22 9.42 19.78
C PRO A 311 12.54 8.65 19.65
N ASP A 312 12.48 7.40 19.17
CA ASP A 312 13.63 6.53 18.92
C ASP A 312 14.21 6.68 17.49
N GLY A 313 13.77 7.69 16.73
CA GLY A 313 14.27 7.97 15.38
C GLY A 313 13.71 7.04 14.29
N ARG A 314 12.68 6.24 14.61
CA ARG A 314 12.10 5.27 13.66
C ARG A 314 10.68 5.64 13.22
N ILE A 315 10.42 5.60 11.92
CA ILE A 315 9.08 5.68 11.33
C ILE A 315 8.42 4.30 11.35
N ARG A 316 7.13 4.23 11.71
CA ARG A 316 6.37 2.98 11.89
C ARG A 316 5.05 3.02 11.14
N GLY A 317 4.44 1.85 10.92
CA GLY A 317 3.13 1.73 10.29
C GLY A 317 3.11 2.16 8.83
N THR A 318 4.22 1.95 8.10
CA THR A 318 4.34 2.33 6.68
C THR A 318 3.64 1.36 5.74
N LEU A 319 3.25 0.18 6.22
CA LEU A 319 2.54 -0.85 5.47
C LEU A 319 1.24 -1.24 6.18
N GLN A 320 0.23 -1.61 5.39
CA GLN A 320 -1.01 -2.21 5.86
C GLN A 320 -1.19 -3.58 5.22
N PHE A 321 -1.28 -4.63 6.04
CA PHE A 321 -1.70 -5.96 5.64
C PHE A 321 -3.05 -5.94 4.90
N TYR A 322 -3.15 -6.66 3.79
CA TYR A 322 -4.39 -6.79 3.01
C TYR A 322 -4.99 -5.48 2.48
N GLY A 323 -4.18 -4.41 2.37
CA GLY A 323 -4.63 -3.11 1.86
C GLY A 323 -5.19 -3.12 0.43
N ALA A 324 -4.86 -4.13 -0.38
CA ALA A 324 -5.52 -4.45 -1.65
C ALA A 324 -6.39 -5.71 -1.49
N THR A 325 -7.63 -5.52 -1.05
CA THR A 325 -8.56 -6.60 -0.65
C THR A 325 -8.75 -7.70 -1.69
N ARG A 326 -8.70 -7.36 -2.98
CA ARG A 326 -8.89 -8.31 -4.09
C ARG A 326 -7.78 -9.36 -4.19
N THR A 327 -6.53 -8.99 -3.93
CA THR A 327 -5.36 -9.87 -4.14
C THR A 327 -4.64 -10.22 -2.84
N GLY A 328 -4.92 -9.50 -1.76
CA GLY A 328 -4.24 -9.63 -0.47
C GLY A 328 -2.89 -8.91 -0.41
N ARG A 329 -2.51 -8.13 -1.44
CA ARG A 329 -1.28 -7.33 -1.41
C ARG A 329 -1.35 -6.27 -0.31
N TRP A 330 -0.21 -6.02 0.33
CA TRP A 330 -0.02 -4.90 1.25
C TRP A 330 -0.13 -3.57 0.52
N ALA A 331 -0.59 -2.54 1.24
CA ALA A 331 -0.60 -1.18 0.75
C ALA A 331 0.25 -0.26 1.63
N GLY A 332 0.93 0.72 1.01
CA GLY A 332 1.64 1.76 1.74
C GLY A 332 0.71 2.69 2.54
N ARG A 333 1.12 3.08 3.75
CA ARG A 333 0.46 4.05 4.63
C ARG A 333 1.47 5.06 5.15
N LEU A 334 1.01 6.23 5.59
CA LEU A 334 1.86 7.35 6.02
C LEU A 334 2.89 7.70 4.92
N LEU A 335 4.16 7.32 5.13
CA LEU A 335 5.12 7.24 4.04
C LEU A 335 4.81 6.01 3.18
N GLN A 336 4.12 6.22 2.06
CA GLN A 336 3.86 5.17 1.07
C GLN A 336 5.17 4.70 0.41
N VAL A 337 5.90 3.80 1.08
CA VAL A 337 7.22 3.31 0.65
C VAL A 337 7.19 2.66 -0.75
N GLN A 338 6.05 2.08 -1.11
CA GLN A 338 5.78 1.49 -2.43
C GLN A 338 5.67 2.53 -3.57
N ASN A 339 5.49 3.82 -3.23
CA ASN A 339 5.29 4.92 -4.18
C ASN A 339 6.35 6.03 -4.02
N LEU A 340 7.56 5.66 -3.59
CA LEU A 340 8.70 6.58 -3.58
C LEU A 340 9.27 6.78 -4.99
N PRO A 341 9.63 8.01 -5.39
CA PRO A 341 10.18 8.30 -6.71
C PRO A 341 11.48 7.54 -6.95
N ARG A 342 11.78 7.25 -8.22
CA ARG A 342 13.06 6.66 -8.62
C ARG A 342 14.19 7.67 -8.56
N THR A 343 15.41 7.16 -8.37
CA THR A 343 16.64 7.95 -8.26
C THR A 343 17.51 7.65 -9.46
N TYR A 344 17.88 8.68 -10.22
CA TYR A 344 18.79 8.60 -11.36
C TYR A 344 20.10 9.34 -11.11
N LEU A 345 20.20 10.03 -9.96
CA LEU A 345 21.40 10.72 -9.51
C LEU A 345 22.49 9.70 -9.16
N LYS A 346 23.68 9.95 -9.70
CA LYS A 346 24.93 9.29 -9.28
C LYS A 346 25.49 10.02 -8.07
N HIS A 347 26.44 9.39 -7.35
CA HIS A 347 27.15 10.04 -6.23
C HIS A 347 26.18 10.48 -5.13
N GLN A 348 25.25 9.59 -4.76
CA GLN A 348 24.15 9.89 -3.84
C GLN A 348 24.67 10.28 -2.44
N ASP A 349 25.78 9.71 -1.99
CA ASP A 349 26.44 10.09 -0.73
C ASP A 349 26.80 11.57 -0.70
N GLU A 350 27.46 12.06 -1.75
CA GLU A 350 27.86 13.46 -1.86
C GLU A 350 26.64 14.40 -1.92
N VAL A 351 25.57 13.99 -2.61
CA VAL A 351 24.31 14.76 -2.62
C VAL A 351 23.69 14.82 -1.23
N ARG A 352 23.71 13.72 -0.47
CA ARG A 352 23.21 13.68 0.92
C ARG A 352 23.96 14.67 1.79
N GLU A 353 25.29 14.69 1.71
CA GLU A 353 26.11 15.61 2.51
C GLU A 353 25.85 17.08 2.15
N LEU A 354 25.64 17.42 0.87
CA LEU A 354 25.23 18.78 0.48
C LEU A 354 23.86 19.17 1.05
N ILE A 355 22.89 18.24 1.04
CA ILE A 355 21.56 18.47 1.60
C ILE A 355 21.64 18.67 3.11
N LYS A 356 22.38 17.80 3.83
CA LYS A 356 22.58 17.90 5.29
C LYS A 356 23.27 19.19 5.68
N ALA A 357 24.29 19.59 4.92
CA ALA A 357 25.00 20.85 5.10
C ALA A 357 24.18 22.08 4.67
N LYS A 358 22.95 21.90 4.15
CA LYS A 358 22.08 22.97 3.67
C LYS A 358 22.75 23.85 2.59
N ASN A 359 23.60 23.24 1.77
CA ASN A 359 24.35 23.95 0.74
C ASN A 359 23.53 24.09 -0.54
N LEU A 360 22.51 24.96 -0.49
CA LEU A 360 21.59 25.20 -1.60
C LEU A 360 22.33 25.66 -2.87
N THR A 361 23.29 26.57 -2.73
CA THR A 361 24.07 27.10 -3.86
C THR A 361 24.80 26.00 -4.61
N ALA A 362 25.46 25.07 -3.91
CA ALA A 362 26.13 23.96 -4.57
C ALA A 362 25.13 23.00 -5.25
N LEU A 363 24.00 22.71 -4.61
CA LEU A 363 22.95 21.87 -5.19
C LEU A 363 22.42 22.46 -6.50
N GLU A 364 22.16 23.76 -6.52
CA GLU A 364 21.69 24.47 -7.72
C GLU A 364 22.77 24.53 -8.81
N MET A 365 24.01 24.87 -8.46
CA MET A 365 25.11 24.96 -9.43
C MET A 365 25.47 23.62 -10.08
N ILE A 366 25.38 22.52 -9.33
CA ILE A 366 25.79 21.19 -9.81
C ILE A 366 24.62 20.49 -10.53
N TYR A 367 23.40 20.59 -10.00
CA TYR A 367 22.27 19.77 -10.45
C TYR A 367 21.11 20.58 -11.06
N GLY A 368 21.12 21.91 -10.95
CA GLY A 368 20.06 22.78 -11.44
C GLY A 368 18.79 22.70 -10.58
N ASP A 369 17.80 21.93 -11.01
CA ASP A 369 16.49 21.87 -10.34
C ASP A 369 16.57 21.14 -8.99
N VAL A 370 16.77 21.91 -7.92
CA VAL A 370 16.87 21.40 -6.54
C VAL A 370 15.60 20.65 -6.14
N SER A 371 14.42 21.06 -6.59
CA SER A 371 13.17 20.33 -6.28
C SER A 371 13.17 18.92 -6.87
N ASP A 372 13.80 18.73 -8.03
CA ASP A 372 14.02 17.40 -8.61
C ASP A 372 14.99 16.57 -7.78
N VAL A 373 16.13 17.17 -7.42
CA VAL A 373 17.17 16.52 -6.60
C VAL A 373 16.56 16.00 -5.31
N LEU A 374 15.85 16.87 -4.56
CA LEU A 374 15.20 16.48 -3.32
C LEU A 374 14.16 15.37 -3.54
N SER A 375 13.43 15.38 -4.67
CA SER A 375 12.49 14.32 -5.01
C SER A 375 13.17 12.98 -5.25
N GLN A 376 14.35 12.97 -5.88
CA GLN A 376 15.12 11.76 -6.17
C GLN A 376 15.84 11.23 -4.91
N MET A 377 16.18 12.09 -3.95
CA MET A 377 16.92 11.70 -2.74
C MET A 377 16.05 11.18 -1.59
N ILE A 378 14.71 11.21 -1.70
CA ILE A 378 13.79 10.89 -0.60
C ILE A 378 13.94 9.47 -0.05
N ARG A 379 14.26 8.48 -0.89
CA ARG A 379 14.48 7.10 -0.43
C ARG A 379 15.64 7.01 0.54
N THR A 380 16.69 7.80 0.29
CA THR A 380 17.90 7.80 1.11
C THR A 380 17.64 8.32 2.53
N ALA A 381 16.50 8.99 2.78
CA ALA A 381 16.09 9.36 4.14
C ALA A 381 15.82 8.14 5.04
N LEU A 382 15.59 6.96 4.46
CA LEU A 382 15.50 5.70 5.20
C LEU A 382 16.90 5.09 5.29
N ILE A 383 17.34 4.82 6.52
CA ILE A 383 18.69 4.33 6.84
C ILE A 383 18.59 3.10 7.75
N PRO A 384 19.58 2.20 7.76
CA PRO A 384 19.66 1.14 8.75
C PRO A 384 20.02 1.71 10.13
N GLU A 385 19.74 0.95 11.19
CA GLU A 385 20.28 1.25 12.52
C GLU A 385 21.82 1.35 12.51
N PRO A 386 22.45 2.21 13.34
CA PRO A 386 23.91 2.30 13.42
C PRO A 386 24.59 0.95 13.58
N GLY A 387 25.63 0.70 12.78
CA GLY A 387 26.38 -0.57 12.76
C GLY A 387 25.74 -1.68 11.93
N LYS A 388 24.63 -1.42 11.23
CA LYS A 388 24.00 -2.34 10.29
C LYS A 388 24.02 -1.80 8.85
N VAL A 389 23.62 -2.65 7.91
CA VAL A 389 23.41 -2.30 6.51
C VAL A 389 21.99 -2.65 6.08
N PHE A 390 21.54 -2.04 4.99
CA PHE A 390 20.43 -2.57 4.23
C PHE A 390 20.93 -3.57 3.20
N ILE A 391 20.24 -4.71 3.13
CA ILE A 391 20.39 -5.71 2.09
C ILE A 391 19.03 -5.81 1.41
N ASP A 392 18.97 -5.33 0.18
CA ASP A 392 17.77 -5.30 -0.64
C ASP A 392 17.80 -6.45 -1.64
N ALA A 393 16.66 -7.09 -1.87
CA ALA A 393 16.51 -8.07 -2.91
C ALA A 393 15.11 -8.06 -3.52
N ASP A 394 15.02 -8.14 -4.84
CA ASP A 394 13.79 -8.16 -5.62
C ASP A 394 13.62 -9.42 -6.46
N PHE A 395 12.39 -9.85 -6.69
CA PHE A 395 12.12 -10.92 -7.63
C PHE A 395 12.25 -10.44 -9.07
N SER A 396 13.12 -11.08 -9.84
CA SER A 396 13.36 -10.67 -11.23
C SER A 396 12.18 -11.05 -12.13
N ALA A 397 11.38 -10.07 -12.57
CA ALA A 397 10.26 -10.25 -13.51
C ALA A 397 9.21 -11.29 -13.06
N ILE A 398 8.87 -11.30 -11.77
CA ILE A 398 8.00 -12.31 -11.15
C ILE A 398 6.65 -12.50 -11.86
N GLU A 399 5.95 -11.42 -12.21
CA GLU A 399 4.60 -11.55 -12.82
C GLU A 399 4.65 -12.28 -14.16
N ALA A 400 5.71 -12.08 -14.96
CA ALA A 400 5.89 -12.78 -16.22
C ALA A 400 6.23 -14.27 -16.02
N ARG A 401 6.93 -14.62 -14.94
CA ARG A 401 7.20 -16.01 -14.55
C ARG A 401 5.92 -16.71 -14.08
N LEU A 402 5.13 -16.02 -13.27
CA LEU A 402 3.90 -16.55 -12.68
C LEU A 402 2.85 -16.86 -13.75
N ILE A 403 2.52 -15.91 -14.61
CA ILE A 403 1.51 -16.16 -15.65
C ILE A 403 1.93 -17.27 -16.62
N ALA A 404 3.22 -17.36 -16.94
CA ALA A 404 3.75 -18.45 -17.76
C ALA A 404 3.65 -19.80 -17.05
N TRP A 405 3.88 -19.84 -15.74
CA TRP A 405 3.75 -21.04 -14.91
C TRP A 405 2.29 -21.48 -14.77
N GLU A 406 1.38 -20.53 -14.50
CA GLU A 406 -0.07 -20.74 -14.41
C GLU A 406 -0.63 -21.29 -15.73
N ALA A 407 -0.17 -20.73 -16.86
CA ALA A 407 -0.59 -21.16 -18.19
C ALA A 407 0.14 -22.43 -18.68
N ARG A 408 1.27 -22.80 -18.07
CA ARG A 408 2.23 -23.79 -18.61
C ARG A 408 2.75 -23.43 -20.00
N GLU A 409 3.11 -22.16 -20.18
CA GLU A 409 3.70 -21.64 -21.42
C GLU A 409 5.21 -21.95 -21.44
N GLU A 410 5.57 -23.17 -21.84
CA GLU A 410 6.93 -23.71 -21.65
C GLU A 410 8.03 -22.89 -22.32
N TRP A 411 7.80 -22.29 -23.49
CA TRP A 411 8.86 -21.52 -24.14
C TRP A 411 9.26 -20.30 -23.31
N VAL A 412 8.31 -19.66 -22.60
CA VAL A 412 8.59 -18.54 -21.69
C VAL A 412 9.33 -19.06 -20.45
N LEU A 413 8.90 -20.19 -19.90
CA LEU A 413 9.56 -20.83 -18.77
C LEU A 413 11.00 -21.25 -19.10
N ASP A 414 11.26 -21.75 -20.30
CA ASP A 414 12.59 -22.12 -20.78
C ASP A 414 13.52 -20.91 -20.90
N VAL A 415 13.02 -19.75 -21.36
CA VAL A 415 13.79 -18.49 -21.34
C VAL A 415 14.18 -18.15 -19.90
N PHE A 416 13.27 -18.30 -18.94
CA PHE A 416 13.53 -18.04 -17.54
C PHE A 416 14.47 -19.04 -16.86
N ARG A 417 14.48 -20.30 -17.30
CA ARG A 417 15.40 -21.35 -16.85
C ARG A 417 16.81 -21.19 -17.44
N THR A 418 16.95 -20.46 -18.54
CA THR A 418 18.23 -20.30 -19.28
C THR A 418 18.81 -18.89 -19.13
N THR A 419 18.33 -17.92 -19.92
CA THR A 419 18.93 -16.58 -20.01
C THR A 419 18.30 -15.57 -19.06
N GLY A 420 17.04 -15.78 -18.68
CA GLY A 420 16.23 -14.81 -17.93
C GLY A 420 15.76 -13.59 -18.73
N LYS A 421 16.19 -13.43 -20.00
CA LYS A 421 15.97 -12.24 -20.83
C LYS A 421 14.63 -12.29 -21.58
N ILE A 422 13.54 -12.33 -20.82
CA ILE A 422 12.21 -12.51 -21.39
C ILE A 422 11.79 -11.35 -22.29
N TYR A 423 12.09 -10.10 -21.93
CA TYR A 423 11.62 -8.94 -22.70
C TYR A 423 12.33 -8.83 -24.04
N GLU A 424 13.62 -9.13 -24.07
CA GLU A 424 14.42 -9.25 -25.27
C GLU A 424 13.92 -10.39 -26.14
N THR A 425 13.66 -11.56 -25.56
CA THR A 425 13.18 -12.73 -26.31
C THR A 425 11.78 -12.50 -26.90
N THR A 426 10.88 -11.89 -26.14
CA THR A 426 9.55 -11.48 -26.62
C THR A 426 9.68 -10.49 -27.78
N ALA A 427 10.52 -9.47 -27.64
CA ALA A 427 10.76 -8.51 -28.73
C ALA A 427 11.34 -9.19 -29.98
N ALA A 428 12.36 -10.03 -29.82
CA ALA A 428 12.97 -10.79 -30.91
C ALA A 428 11.94 -11.60 -31.69
N LYS A 429 11.07 -12.33 -30.98
CA LYS A 429 9.99 -13.11 -31.60
C LYS A 429 8.94 -12.24 -32.28
N MET A 430 8.51 -11.13 -31.65
CA MET A 430 7.46 -10.27 -32.22
C MET A 430 7.91 -9.54 -33.49
N PHE A 431 9.16 -9.05 -33.50
CA PHE A 431 9.71 -8.22 -34.57
C PHE A 431 10.59 -8.99 -35.57
N GLY A 432 10.87 -10.27 -35.32
CA GLY A 432 11.71 -11.09 -36.21
C GLY A 432 13.17 -10.65 -36.23
N ILE A 433 13.67 -10.08 -35.14
CA ILE A 433 15.06 -9.60 -34.99
C ILE A 433 15.89 -10.56 -34.12
N PRO A 434 17.19 -10.75 -34.37
CA PRO A 434 18.00 -11.65 -33.56
C PRO A 434 18.16 -11.16 -32.11
N VAL A 435 17.95 -12.03 -31.12
CA VAL A 435 17.88 -11.66 -29.70
C VAL A 435 19.20 -11.09 -29.17
N GLU A 436 20.32 -11.59 -29.69
CA GLU A 436 21.68 -11.16 -29.37
C GLU A 436 21.96 -9.70 -29.77
N THR A 437 21.14 -9.12 -30.65
CA THR A 437 21.23 -7.69 -31.02
C THR A 437 20.51 -6.78 -30.03
N ILE A 438 19.65 -7.30 -29.17
CA ILE A 438 18.87 -6.52 -28.18
C ILE A 438 19.71 -6.39 -26.90
N VAL A 439 20.83 -5.70 -27.00
CA VAL A 439 21.79 -5.47 -25.91
C VAL A 439 22.15 -3.99 -25.79
N LYS A 440 22.40 -3.52 -24.56
CA LYS A 440 22.66 -2.09 -24.28
C LYS A 440 23.82 -1.58 -25.16
N GLY A 441 23.59 -0.46 -25.86
CA GLY A 441 24.55 0.12 -26.82
C GLY A 441 24.28 -0.26 -28.28
N ASN A 442 23.43 -1.25 -28.57
CA ASN A 442 22.99 -1.58 -29.93
C ASN A 442 21.68 -0.84 -30.29
N PRO A 443 21.47 -0.39 -31.55
CA PRO A 443 20.21 0.22 -32.00
C PRO A 443 18.96 -0.60 -31.68
N ASN A 444 19.06 -1.94 -31.75
CA ASN A 444 17.94 -2.84 -31.49
C ASN A 444 17.57 -2.96 -30.02
N TYR A 445 18.38 -2.42 -29.09
CA TYR A 445 18.04 -2.41 -27.66
C TYR A 445 16.72 -1.69 -27.36
N SER A 446 16.36 -0.70 -28.18
CA SER A 446 15.10 0.04 -28.08
C SER A 446 13.86 -0.87 -28.13
N TYR A 447 13.93 -2.00 -28.84
CA TYR A 447 12.83 -2.97 -28.93
C TYR A 447 12.58 -3.72 -27.63
N ARG A 448 13.57 -3.84 -26.74
CA ARG A 448 13.39 -4.46 -25.42
C ARG A 448 12.21 -3.86 -24.68
N GLN A 449 12.07 -2.55 -24.75
CA GLN A 449 11.02 -1.83 -24.04
C GLN A 449 9.63 -2.15 -24.61
N ARG A 450 9.51 -2.31 -25.93
CA ARG A 450 8.28 -2.79 -26.59
C ARG A 450 7.93 -4.21 -26.17
N GLY A 451 8.93 -5.10 -26.10
CA GLY A 451 8.75 -6.46 -25.58
C GLY A 451 8.30 -6.48 -24.12
N LYS A 452 8.86 -5.61 -23.27
CA LYS A 452 8.43 -5.44 -21.87
C LYS A 452 6.98 -5.01 -21.76
N VAL A 453 6.58 -3.97 -22.49
CA VAL A 453 5.20 -3.48 -22.48
C VAL A 453 4.23 -4.57 -22.96
N ALA A 454 4.59 -5.30 -24.02
CA ALA A 454 3.78 -6.41 -24.53
C ALA A 454 3.57 -7.51 -23.49
N THR A 455 4.64 -7.99 -22.86
CA THR A 455 4.56 -9.05 -21.84
C THR A 455 3.69 -8.65 -20.65
N LEU A 456 3.79 -7.40 -20.18
CA LEU A 456 3.03 -6.93 -19.02
C LEU A 456 1.57 -6.58 -19.35
N ALA A 457 1.30 -6.01 -20.52
CA ALA A 457 -0.06 -5.59 -20.89
C ALA A 457 -0.91 -6.75 -21.41
N LEU A 458 -0.31 -7.64 -22.20
CA LEU A 458 -1.06 -8.64 -22.97
C LEU A 458 -1.25 -9.95 -22.22
N GLY A 459 -0.53 -10.19 -21.11
CA GLY A 459 -0.78 -11.34 -20.24
C GLY A 459 -2.23 -11.42 -19.74
N TYR A 460 -2.85 -10.27 -19.49
CA TYR A 460 -4.16 -10.17 -18.83
C TYR A 460 -5.28 -9.63 -19.74
N GLN A 461 -5.23 -9.97 -21.03
CA GLN A 461 -6.25 -9.61 -22.04
C GLN A 461 -6.26 -8.14 -22.44
N GLY A 462 -5.15 -7.44 -22.17
CA GLY A 462 -4.91 -6.14 -22.75
C GLY A 462 -4.97 -6.16 -24.29
N GLY A 463 -5.39 -5.01 -24.83
CA GLY A 463 -5.30 -4.66 -26.24
C GLY A 463 -4.49 -3.37 -26.42
N VAL A 464 -4.71 -2.66 -27.54
CA VAL A 464 -4.01 -1.41 -27.88
C VAL A 464 -4.04 -0.38 -26.73
N GLY A 465 -5.22 -0.15 -26.13
CA GLY A 465 -5.35 0.80 -25.03
C GLY A 465 -4.54 0.41 -23.78
N ALA A 466 -4.38 -0.88 -23.50
CA ALA A 466 -3.56 -1.34 -22.38
C ALA A 466 -2.06 -1.16 -22.67
N MET A 467 -1.63 -1.48 -23.90
CA MET A 467 -0.26 -1.25 -24.37
C MET A 467 0.13 0.22 -24.24
N ARG A 468 -0.73 1.14 -24.71
CA ARG A 468 -0.49 2.59 -24.60
C ARG A 468 -0.41 3.06 -23.14
N ARG A 469 -1.27 2.56 -22.26
CA ARG A 469 -1.23 2.92 -20.82
C ARG A 469 0.01 2.42 -20.09
N MET A 470 0.52 1.24 -20.44
CA MET A 470 1.70 0.65 -19.78
C MET A 470 3.03 1.18 -20.33
N ASP A 471 3.03 1.85 -21.49
CA ASP A 471 4.22 2.45 -22.09
C ASP A 471 4.64 3.76 -21.40
N THR A 472 5.22 3.62 -20.21
CA THR A 472 5.78 4.74 -19.44
C THR A 472 7.02 5.37 -20.08
N SER A 473 7.64 4.67 -21.03
CA SER A 473 8.82 5.12 -21.79
C SER A 473 8.50 5.94 -23.04
N GLY A 474 7.26 5.90 -23.53
CA GLY A 474 6.88 6.46 -24.82
C GLY A 474 7.38 5.67 -26.05
N ALA A 475 7.79 4.41 -25.88
CA ALA A 475 8.32 3.55 -26.95
C ALA A 475 7.29 3.16 -28.04
N LEU A 476 6.00 3.34 -27.75
CA LEU A 476 4.84 3.08 -28.60
C LEU A 476 4.09 4.37 -28.96
N LYS A 477 4.52 5.53 -28.45
CA LYS A 477 3.77 6.79 -28.52
C LYS A 477 3.45 7.18 -29.97
N ASP A 478 4.44 7.08 -30.84
CA ASP A 478 4.36 7.53 -32.23
C ASP A 478 3.93 6.42 -33.21
N LEU A 479 3.59 5.23 -32.70
CA LEU A 479 3.13 4.11 -33.54
C LEU A 479 1.61 4.21 -33.77
N PRO A 480 1.11 3.96 -34.99
CA PRO A 480 -0.32 3.81 -35.28
C PRO A 480 -0.99 2.68 -34.47
N ASP A 481 -2.28 2.82 -34.16
CA ASP A 481 -3.05 1.78 -33.46
C ASP A 481 -3.05 0.43 -34.20
N GLU A 482 -3.03 0.45 -35.53
CA GLU A 482 -2.95 -0.75 -36.37
C GLU A 482 -1.65 -1.54 -36.16
N GLU A 483 -0.51 -0.84 -36.06
CA GLU A 483 0.77 -1.49 -35.76
C GLU A 483 0.79 -2.09 -34.35
N ILE A 484 0.22 -1.39 -33.37
CA ILE A 484 0.08 -1.94 -32.01
C ILE A 484 -0.88 -3.14 -32.03
N GLN A 485 -1.94 -3.10 -32.83
CA GLN A 485 -2.87 -4.23 -32.96
C GLN A 485 -2.22 -5.45 -33.63
N ASP A 486 -1.31 -5.25 -34.59
CA ASP A 486 -0.47 -6.32 -35.13
C ASP A 486 0.46 -6.90 -34.05
N MET A 487 1.10 -6.04 -33.24
CA MET A 487 1.89 -6.49 -32.07
C MET A 487 1.06 -7.34 -31.10
N VAL A 488 -0.17 -6.93 -30.78
CA VAL A 488 -1.11 -7.70 -29.96
C VAL A 488 -1.37 -9.07 -30.58
N THR A 489 -1.62 -9.12 -31.88
CA THR A 489 -1.95 -10.33 -32.61
C THR A 489 -0.77 -11.32 -32.62
N ARG A 490 0.43 -10.85 -32.95
CA ARG A 490 1.66 -11.67 -32.94
C ARG A 490 1.98 -12.20 -31.55
N TRP A 491 1.86 -11.36 -30.52
CA TRP A 491 2.10 -11.81 -29.14
C TRP A 491 1.11 -12.90 -28.73
N ARG A 492 -0.18 -12.76 -29.06
CA ARG A 492 -1.20 -13.78 -28.75
C ARG A 492 -0.96 -15.09 -29.50
N GLN A 493 -0.51 -15.03 -30.76
CA GLN A 493 -0.12 -16.21 -31.53
C GLN A 493 1.09 -16.94 -30.92
N GLN A 494 2.01 -16.19 -30.32
CA GLN A 494 3.20 -16.73 -29.66
C GLN A 494 2.93 -17.28 -28.25
N ASN A 495 1.84 -16.85 -27.60
CA ASN A 495 1.50 -17.23 -26.23
C ASN A 495 0.10 -17.89 -26.14
N PRO A 496 -0.16 -18.96 -26.90
CA PRO A 496 -1.49 -19.56 -27.00
C PRO A 496 -1.97 -20.15 -25.67
N ARG A 497 -1.07 -20.58 -24.77
CA ARG A 497 -1.46 -21.13 -23.46
C ARG A 497 -1.92 -20.03 -22.51
N ILE A 498 -1.26 -18.87 -22.54
CA ILE A 498 -1.72 -17.70 -21.78
C ILE A 498 -3.09 -17.23 -22.31
N VAL A 499 -3.25 -17.23 -23.64
CA VAL A 499 -4.54 -16.95 -24.30
C VAL A 499 -5.59 -18.05 -24.05
N GLN A 500 -5.21 -19.24 -23.62
CA GLN A 500 -6.18 -20.23 -23.17
C GLN A 500 -6.53 -20.01 -21.70
N LEU A 501 -5.56 -19.67 -20.86
CA LEU A 501 -5.73 -19.45 -19.42
C LEU A 501 -6.86 -18.47 -19.13
N TRP A 502 -6.83 -17.27 -19.71
CA TRP A 502 -7.86 -16.26 -19.44
C TRP A 502 -9.28 -16.70 -19.85
N ARG A 503 -9.44 -17.55 -20.87
CA ARG A 503 -10.72 -18.08 -21.37
C ARG A 503 -11.21 -19.17 -20.43
N THR A 504 -10.29 -20.03 -19.99
CA THR A 504 -10.56 -21.04 -18.97
C THR A 504 -11.02 -20.41 -17.66
N MET A 505 -10.38 -19.32 -17.21
CA MET A 505 -10.77 -18.60 -16.00
C MET A 505 -12.18 -18.00 -16.12
N GLU A 506 -12.49 -17.36 -17.24
CA GLU A 506 -13.83 -16.81 -17.49
C GLU A 506 -14.89 -17.91 -17.54
N HIS A 507 -14.64 -18.98 -18.30
CA HIS A 507 -15.57 -20.10 -18.44
C HIS A 507 -15.82 -20.77 -17.09
N ALA A 508 -14.79 -21.00 -16.28
CA ALA A 508 -14.93 -21.59 -14.95
C ALA A 508 -15.78 -20.71 -14.02
N ALA A 509 -15.53 -19.40 -14.00
CA ALA A 509 -16.32 -18.47 -13.20
C ALA A 509 -17.80 -18.45 -13.64
N LYS A 510 -18.07 -18.32 -14.95
CA LYS A 510 -19.44 -18.36 -15.50
C LYS A 510 -20.15 -19.68 -15.18
N PHE A 511 -19.45 -20.81 -15.37
CA PHE A 511 -19.99 -22.13 -15.07
C PHE A 511 -20.38 -22.27 -13.59
N VAL A 512 -19.54 -21.81 -12.67
CA VAL A 512 -19.80 -21.87 -11.22
C VAL A 512 -20.95 -20.95 -10.82
N ILE A 513 -21.00 -19.72 -11.35
CA ILE A 513 -22.10 -18.79 -11.06
C ILE A 513 -23.44 -19.36 -11.54
N ASN A 514 -23.50 -19.95 -12.72
CA ASN A 514 -24.75 -20.48 -13.29
C ASN A 514 -25.17 -21.82 -12.69
N SER A 515 -24.25 -22.79 -12.61
CA SER A 515 -24.58 -24.15 -12.18
C SER A 515 -24.54 -24.37 -10.67
N LYS A 516 -23.90 -23.45 -9.93
CA LYS A 516 -23.56 -23.58 -8.51
C LYS A 516 -22.66 -24.78 -8.18
N ARG A 517 -22.15 -25.51 -9.18
CA ARG A 517 -21.20 -26.62 -9.01
C ARG A 517 -19.78 -26.08 -9.08
N GLY A 518 -18.91 -26.52 -8.17
CA GLY A 518 -17.50 -26.12 -8.19
C GLY A 518 -16.78 -26.54 -9.47
N CYS A 519 -15.78 -25.76 -9.88
CA CYS A 519 -15.01 -26.00 -11.12
C CYS A 519 -13.50 -25.84 -10.86
N LEU A 520 -12.73 -26.88 -11.18
CA LEU A 520 -11.27 -26.79 -11.24
C LEU A 520 -10.89 -26.11 -12.55
N ALA A 521 -10.42 -24.86 -12.49
CA ALA A 521 -10.05 -24.08 -13.68
C ALA A 521 -8.69 -24.53 -14.23
N ILE A 522 -7.68 -24.57 -13.35
CA ILE A 522 -6.34 -25.11 -13.61
C ILE A 522 -5.86 -25.86 -12.36
N PRO A 523 -4.80 -26.70 -12.44
CA PRO A 523 -4.27 -27.39 -11.26
C PRO A 523 -3.99 -26.42 -10.10
N GLY A 524 -4.57 -26.69 -8.93
CA GLY A 524 -4.45 -25.85 -7.74
C GLY A 524 -5.39 -24.63 -7.69
N VAL A 525 -6.17 -24.34 -8.74
CA VAL A 525 -7.11 -23.22 -8.79
C VAL A 525 -8.54 -23.69 -9.02
N THR A 526 -9.40 -23.49 -8.01
CA THR A 526 -10.80 -23.93 -8.05
C THR A 526 -11.75 -22.77 -7.77
N PHE A 527 -12.79 -22.64 -8.59
CA PHE A 527 -13.90 -21.73 -8.34
C PHE A 527 -15.05 -22.43 -7.63
N ARG A 528 -15.67 -21.76 -6.64
CA ARG A 528 -16.86 -22.25 -5.91
C ARG A 528 -17.82 -21.12 -5.59
N MET A 529 -19.10 -21.46 -5.44
CA MET A 529 -20.05 -20.59 -4.74
C MET A 529 -20.03 -20.96 -3.26
N GLU A 530 -19.80 -19.98 -2.39
CA GLU A 530 -19.85 -20.14 -0.94
C GLU A 530 -20.93 -19.21 -0.39
N ALA A 531 -21.84 -19.74 0.43
CA ALA A 531 -22.97 -19.00 0.98
C ALA A 531 -23.21 -19.42 2.41
N SER A 532 -23.79 -18.52 3.20
CA SER A 532 -24.27 -18.79 4.55
C SER A 532 -25.65 -18.19 4.73
N THR A 533 -26.46 -18.77 5.60
CA THR A 533 -27.72 -18.18 6.06
C THR A 533 -27.51 -16.93 6.90
N THR A 534 -26.31 -16.74 7.47
CA THR A 534 -25.96 -15.54 8.25
C THR A 534 -25.48 -14.39 7.38
N CYS A 535 -25.03 -14.61 6.15
CA CYS A 535 -24.48 -13.55 5.29
C CYS A 535 -25.51 -13.14 4.23
N PRO A 536 -25.73 -11.83 3.97
CA PRO A 536 -26.80 -11.36 3.09
C PRO A 536 -26.63 -11.75 1.62
N PHE A 537 -25.43 -12.16 1.19
CA PHE A 537 -25.15 -12.57 -0.18
C PHE A 537 -24.12 -13.70 -0.22
N PRO A 538 -24.10 -14.48 -1.31
CA PRO A 538 -23.06 -15.47 -1.54
C PRO A 538 -21.77 -14.83 -2.07
N PHE A 539 -20.69 -15.60 -2.04
CA PHE A 539 -19.42 -15.26 -2.68
C PHE A 539 -19.12 -16.26 -3.80
N LEU A 540 -18.59 -15.77 -4.91
CA LEU A 540 -17.76 -16.60 -5.79
C LEU A 540 -16.37 -16.58 -5.18
N THR A 541 -15.78 -17.75 -4.93
CA THR A 541 -14.42 -17.86 -4.41
C THR A 541 -13.50 -18.45 -5.45
N MET A 542 -12.25 -17.98 -5.48
CA MET A 542 -11.15 -18.57 -6.23
C MET A 542 -10.12 -19.09 -5.22
N SER A 543 -10.07 -20.40 -5.03
CA SER A 543 -9.04 -21.03 -4.20
C SER A 543 -7.71 -21.03 -4.95
N LEU A 544 -6.63 -20.69 -4.27
CA LEU A 544 -5.26 -20.59 -4.80
C LEU A 544 -4.45 -21.85 -4.43
N PRO A 545 -3.33 -22.14 -5.13
CA PRO A 545 -2.47 -23.27 -4.79
C PRO A 545 -1.90 -23.21 -3.36
N SER A 546 -1.75 -22.00 -2.80
CA SER A 546 -1.33 -21.75 -1.42
C SER A 546 -2.37 -22.15 -0.36
N GLY A 547 -3.60 -22.49 -0.77
CA GLY A 547 -4.74 -22.73 0.11
C GLY A 547 -5.53 -21.47 0.49
N ARG A 548 -5.02 -20.29 0.14
CA ARG A 548 -5.72 -19.01 0.30
C ARG A 548 -6.88 -18.88 -0.70
N LYS A 549 -7.85 -18.03 -0.41
CA LYS A 549 -8.98 -17.74 -1.33
C LYS A 549 -9.08 -16.26 -1.67
N LEU A 550 -9.55 -15.97 -2.88
CA LEU A 550 -10.05 -14.65 -3.27
C LEU A 550 -11.58 -14.68 -3.26
N TYR A 551 -12.22 -13.63 -2.73
CA TYR A 551 -13.67 -13.55 -2.57
C TYR A 551 -14.29 -12.46 -3.43
N TYR A 552 -15.29 -12.83 -4.24
CA TYR A 552 -16.08 -11.93 -5.08
C TYR A 552 -17.51 -11.90 -4.53
N ALA A 553 -17.88 -10.79 -3.89
CA ALA A 553 -19.16 -10.64 -3.20
C ALA A 553 -20.32 -10.50 -4.19
N ASP A 554 -21.44 -11.16 -3.90
CA ASP A 554 -22.69 -11.07 -4.66
C ASP A 554 -22.51 -11.22 -6.20
N PRO A 555 -21.90 -12.33 -6.65
CA PRO A 555 -21.57 -12.54 -8.05
C PRO A 555 -22.81 -12.87 -8.88
N ARG A 556 -22.88 -12.34 -10.09
CA ARG A 556 -23.94 -12.64 -11.06
C ARG A 556 -23.45 -12.51 -12.50
N ILE A 557 -24.23 -13.06 -13.41
CA ILE A 557 -24.04 -12.87 -14.85
C ILE A 557 -25.19 -12.01 -15.35
N THR A 558 -24.88 -10.94 -16.06
CA THR A 558 -25.84 -10.04 -16.71
C THR A 558 -26.37 -10.64 -18.01
N ASP A 559 -27.44 -10.08 -18.56
CA ASP A 559 -28.11 -10.60 -19.77
C ASP A 559 -27.20 -10.63 -21.01
N ASP A 560 -26.24 -9.71 -21.08
CA ASP A 560 -25.18 -9.64 -22.10
C ASP A 560 -24.01 -10.61 -21.83
N GLY A 561 -24.09 -11.40 -20.76
CA GLY A 561 -23.13 -12.46 -20.46
C GLY A 561 -21.86 -12.00 -19.75
N HIS A 562 -21.83 -10.77 -19.21
CA HIS A 562 -20.71 -10.25 -18.43
C HIS A 562 -20.81 -10.70 -16.97
N ILE A 563 -19.65 -10.89 -16.30
CA ILE A 563 -19.63 -11.26 -14.88
C ILE A 563 -19.58 -9.98 -14.06
N HIS A 564 -20.51 -9.82 -13.14
CA HIS A 564 -20.54 -8.70 -12.19
C HIS A 564 -20.45 -9.20 -10.75
N TYR A 565 -19.86 -8.38 -9.89
CA TYR A 565 -19.76 -8.61 -8.46
C TYR A 565 -19.63 -7.27 -7.72
N ARG A 566 -19.79 -7.29 -6.40
CA ARG A 566 -19.68 -6.11 -5.55
C ARG A 566 -18.26 -5.94 -5.02
N GLU A 567 -17.76 -4.71 -5.06
CA GLU A 567 -16.46 -4.37 -4.48
C GLU A 567 -16.35 -2.94 -3.97
N GLN A 568 -15.36 -2.73 -3.11
CA GLN A 568 -14.96 -1.41 -2.65
C GLN A 568 -14.02 -0.77 -3.67
N THR A 569 -14.44 0.36 -4.23
CA THR A 569 -13.59 1.21 -5.07
C THR A 569 -13.41 2.59 -4.44
N ASN A 570 -12.70 3.49 -5.12
CA ASN A 570 -12.63 4.90 -4.71
C ASN A 570 -14.00 5.60 -4.74
N ALA A 571 -14.97 5.08 -5.52
CA ALA A 571 -16.34 5.59 -5.58
C ALA A 571 -17.26 4.98 -4.50
N GLY A 572 -16.76 4.04 -3.69
CA GLY A 572 -17.52 3.34 -2.66
C GLY A 572 -17.76 1.87 -2.97
N TRP A 573 -18.59 1.23 -2.13
CA TRP A 573 -19.09 -0.12 -2.35
C TRP A 573 -20.07 -0.12 -3.53
N GLN A 574 -19.66 -0.69 -4.66
CA GLN A 574 -20.40 -0.60 -5.90
C GLN A 574 -20.35 -1.92 -6.68
N ASP A 575 -21.12 -1.94 -7.76
CA ASP A 575 -21.08 -3.02 -8.71
C ASP A 575 -19.91 -2.86 -9.68
N SER A 576 -19.26 -3.96 -10.05
CA SER A 576 -18.10 -3.93 -10.95
C SER A 576 -18.06 -5.17 -11.84
N GLU A 577 -17.72 -4.93 -13.10
CA GLU A 577 -17.56 -5.98 -14.11
C GLU A 577 -16.19 -6.64 -13.98
N THR A 578 -16.13 -7.95 -14.20
CA THR A 578 -14.90 -8.70 -14.43
C THR A 578 -15.04 -9.64 -15.61
N TYR A 579 -13.89 -10.09 -16.11
CA TYR A 579 -13.77 -11.00 -17.25
C TYR A 579 -12.51 -11.85 -17.08
N GLY A 580 -12.26 -12.77 -18.01
CA GLY A 580 -11.16 -13.74 -17.96
C GLY A 580 -9.78 -13.14 -17.64
N GLY A 581 -9.40 -12.09 -18.37
CA GLY A 581 -8.14 -11.38 -18.15
C GLY A 581 -8.00 -10.77 -16.76
N LYS A 582 -9.07 -10.15 -16.23
CA LYS A 582 -9.05 -9.57 -14.87
C LYS A 582 -8.99 -10.64 -13.78
N LEU A 583 -9.70 -11.76 -13.95
CA LEU A 583 -9.59 -12.92 -13.05
C LEU A 583 -8.18 -13.52 -13.06
N THR A 584 -7.55 -13.56 -14.23
CA THR A 584 -6.16 -14.03 -14.39
C THR A 584 -5.17 -13.07 -13.72
N GLU A 585 -5.33 -11.76 -13.91
CA GLU A 585 -4.51 -10.75 -13.20
C GLU A 585 -4.63 -10.91 -11.68
N ASN A 586 -5.86 -11.07 -11.17
CA ASN A 586 -6.09 -11.28 -9.74
C ASN A 586 -5.38 -12.54 -9.23
N LEU A 587 -5.44 -13.65 -9.97
CA LEU A 587 -4.72 -14.89 -9.68
C LEU A 587 -3.21 -14.64 -9.62
N THR A 588 -2.62 -14.07 -10.67
CA THR A 588 -1.18 -13.86 -10.77
C THR A 588 -0.66 -12.92 -9.68
N GLN A 589 -1.35 -11.81 -9.42
CA GLN A 589 -0.96 -10.88 -8.36
C GLN A 589 -1.08 -11.49 -6.97
N ALA A 590 -2.09 -12.33 -6.75
CA ALA A 590 -2.33 -13.04 -5.51
C ALA A 590 -1.26 -14.12 -5.24
N ILE A 591 -0.87 -14.87 -6.27
CA ILE A 591 0.21 -15.85 -6.16
C ILE A 591 1.55 -15.15 -5.93
N GLY A 592 1.83 -14.03 -6.61
CA GLY A 592 3.05 -13.26 -6.37
C GLY A 592 3.15 -12.75 -4.94
N ARG A 593 2.03 -12.32 -4.35
CA ARG A 593 1.94 -11.99 -2.93
C ARG A 593 2.29 -13.19 -2.04
N ASP A 594 1.77 -14.38 -2.38
CA ASP A 594 2.01 -15.60 -1.59
C ASP A 594 3.45 -16.12 -1.75
N CYS A 595 4.10 -15.88 -2.89
CA CYS A 595 5.53 -16.11 -3.07
C CYS A 595 6.38 -15.17 -2.21
N LEU A 596 6.04 -13.87 -2.17
CA LEU A 596 6.72 -12.92 -1.27
C LEU A 596 6.59 -13.38 0.17
N GLU A 597 5.40 -13.73 0.61
CA GLU A 597 5.15 -14.17 1.98
C GLU A 597 5.96 -15.42 2.35
N PHE A 598 6.01 -16.41 1.45
CA PHE A 598 6.87 -17.58 1.66
C PHE A 598 8.36 -17.21 1.78
N ALA A 599 8.83 -16.23 1.00
CA ALA A 599 10.18 -15.71 1.12
C ALA A 599 10.39 -14.98 2.46
N LEU A 600 9.43 -14.17 2.92
CA LEU A 600 9.47 -13.48 4.22
C LEU A 600 9.60 -14.50 5.38
N ASP A 601 8.79 -15.57 5.35
CA ASP A 601 8.85 -16.66 6.33
C ASP A 601 10.25 -17.31 6.37
N ASN A 602 10.82 -17.62 5.19
CA ASN A 602 12.14 -18.25 5.11
C ASN A 602 13.28 -17.30 5.53
N LEU A 603 13.17 -16.02 5.20
CA LEU A 603 14.14 -15.00 5.63
C LEU A 603 14.12 -14.84 7.15
N LYS A 604 12.93 -14.77 7.75
CA LYS A 604 12.74 -14.75 9.20
C LYS A 604 13.31 -16.00 9.86
N ALA A 605 13.04 -17.19 9.32
CA ALA A 605 13.59 -18.45 9.81
C ALA A 605 15.13 -18.52 9.70
N ALA A 606 15.71 -17.86 8.70
CA ALA A 606 17.15 -17.73 8.53
C ALA A 606 17.81 -16.67 9.45
N GLY A 607 17.01 -15.92 10.22
CA GLY A 607 17.47 -14.89 11.16
C GLY A 607 17.55 -13.47 10.57
N TYR A 608 17.08 -13.27 9.33
CA TYR A 608 17.05 -11.96 8.71
C TYR A 608 15.83 -11.15 9.16
N LYS A 609 16.05 -9.85 9.42
CA LYS A 609 15.01 -8.91 9.86
C LYS A 609 14.61 -8.04 8.68
N VAL A 610 13.50 -8.39 8.04
CA VAL A 610 12.87 -7.53 7.04
C VAL A 610 12.24 -6.33 7.77
N VAL A 611 12.55 -5.11 7.32
CA VAL A 611 12.04 -3.86 7.91
C VAL A 611 10.88 -3.27 7.11
N PHE A 612 10.87 -3.49 5.80
CA PHE A 612 9.73 -3.24 4.91
C PHE A 612 9.95 -3.98 3.59
N HIS A 613 8.92 -3.98 2.74
CA HIS A 613 8.94 -4.63 1.44
C HIS A 613 8.05 -3.85 0.44
N ILE A 614 8.33 -4.01 -0.85
CA ILE A 614 7.63 -3.35 -1.96
C ILE A 614 7.18 -4.43 -2.94
N HIS A 615 6.11 -5.14 -2.59
CA HIS A 615 5.51 -6.25 -3.36
C HIS A 615 6.47 -7.40 -3.73
N ASP A 616 7.38 -7.20 -4.67
CA ASP A 616 8.36 -8.16 -5.13
C ASP A 616 9.76 -7.94 -4.54
N GLU A 617 9.96 -6.86 -3.78
CA GLU A 617 11.21 -6.43 -3.16
C GLU A 617 11.16 -6.51 -1.64
N VAL A 618 12.22 -6.99 -0.99
CA VAL A 618 12.40 -7.00 0.48
C VAL A 618 13.60 -6.17 0.88
N VAL A 619 13.46 -5.40 1.95
CA VAL A 619 14.57 -4.65 2.55
C VAL A 619 14.88 -5.24 3.92
N VAL A 620 16.05 -5.85 4.03
CA VAL A 620 16.56 -6.45 5.26
C VAL A 620 17.51 -5.48 5.96
N GLU A 621 17.33 -5.30 7.26
CA GLU A 621 18.29 -4.60 8.12
C GLU A 621 19.12 -5.63 8.89
N HIS A 622 20.43 -5.69 8.62
CA HIS A 622 21.30 -6.73 9.18
C HIS A 622 22.67 -6.19 9.60
N GLY A 623 23.17 -6.63 10.76
CA GLY A 623 24.53 -6.37 11.19
C GLY A 623 25.43 -7.52 10.75
N THR A 624 26.42 -7.24 9.92
CA THR A 624 27.29 -8.27 9.33
C THR A 624 28.66 -7.71 8.95
N GLU A 625 29.67 -8.56 8.99
CA GLU A 625 31.02 -8.27 8.49
C GLU A 625 31.17 -8.60 6.99
N ASN A 626 30.23 -9.36 6.41
CA ASN A 626 30.27 -9.75 4.99
C ASN A 626 28.88 -9.60 4.32
N PRO A 627 28.47 -8.37 4.01
CA PRO A 627 27.16 -8.10 3.41
C PRO A 627 26.91 -8.80 2.08
N GLU A 628 27.93 -8.98 1.24
CA GLU A 628 27.81 -9.64 -0.05
C GLU A 628 27.45 -11.12 0.10
N ALA A 629 28.02 -11.81 1.09
CA ALA A 629 27.67 -13.19 1.39
C ALA A 629 26.21 -13.31 1.86
N ASP A 630 25.76 -12.37 2.70
CA ASP A 630 24.37 -12.32 3.15
C ASP A 630 23.41 -11.99 1.99
N LEU A 631 23.77 -11.08 1.09
CA LEU A 631 23.00 -10.81 -0.12
C LEU A 631 22.85 -12.07 -0.98
N GLN A 632 23.92 -12.85 -1.21
CA GLN A 632 23.81 -14.11 -1.96
C GLN A 632 22.90 -15.12 -1.26
N ARG A 633 22.96 -15.20 0.07
CA ARG A 633 22.09 -16.07 0.86
C ARG A 633 20.63 -15.63 0.78
N ILE A 634 20.34 -14.34 0.90
CA ILE A 634 19.00 -13.77 0.75
C ILE A 634 18.44 -14.04 -0.65
N ARG A 635 19.22 -13.81 -1.71
CA ARG A 635 18.82 -14.13 -3.09
C ARG A 635 18.51 -15.61 -3.27
N THR A 636 19.32 -16.48 -2.66
CA THR A 636 19.09 -17.93 -2.68
C THR A 636 17.78 -18.28 -2.00
N ILE A 637 17.50 -17.70 -0.83
CA ILE A 637 16.24 -17.92 -0.09
C ILE A 637 15.04 -17.45 -0.91
N MET A 638 15.09 -16.23 -1.46
CA MET A 638 14.00 -15.70 -2.29
C MET A 638 13.77 -16.55 -3.54
N SER A 639 14.82 -17.07 -4.17
CA SER A 639 14.70 -17.89 -5.38
C SER A 639 14.12 -19.29 -5.14
N GLN A 640 13.84 -19.68 -3.89
CA GLN A 640 13.24 -20.97 -3.57
C GLN A 640 11.73 -20.96 -3.85
N PRO A 641 11.22 -21.83 -4.75
CA PRO A 641 9.80 -21.96 -4.94
C PRO A 641 9.13 -22.56 -3.70
N ALA A 642 7.96 -22.04 -3.35
CA ALA A 642 7.12 -22.63 -2.32
C ALA A 642 6.77 -24.09 -2.67
N PRO A 643 6.49 -24.97 -1.69
CA PRO A 643 6.14 -26.37 -1.95
C PRO A 643 4.95 -26.54 -2.92
N TRP A 644 3.98 -25.62 -2.87
CA TRP A 644 2.81 -25.59 -3.75
C TRP A 644 3.10 -24.98 -5.14
N ALA A 645 4.25 -24.34 -5.34
CA ALA A 645 4.67 -23.66 -6.58
C ALA A 645 5.76 -24.44 -7.34
N LYS A 646 5.76 -25.78 -7.26
CA LYS A 646 6.81 -26.61 -7.85
C LYS A 646 7.01 -26.30 -9.33
N GLY A 647 8.28 -26.10 -9.73
CA GLY A 647 8.66 -25.81 -11.12
C GLY A 647 8.52 -24.35 -11.54
N LEU A 648 8.07 -23.45 -10.65
CA LEU A 648 8.14 -22.00 -10.88
C LEU A 648 9.62 -21.57 -10.82
N PRO A 649 10.20 -21.06 -11.92
CA PRO A 649 11.61 -20.67 -11.94
C PRO A 649 11.78 -19.31 -11.28
N LEU A 650 11.74 -19.19 -9.95
CA LEU A 650 12.01 -17.93 -9.26
C LEU A 650 13.49 -17.53 -9.36
N ASN A 651 13.75 -16.23 -9.38
CA ASN A 651 15.09 -15.66 -9.31
C ASN A 651 15.02 -14.31 -8.60
N ALA A 652 16.13 -13.90 -7.98
CA ALA A 652 16.24 -12.62 -7.32
C ALA A 652 17.53 -11.86 -7.67
N GLU A 653 17.43 -10.54 -7.75
CA GLU A 653 18.54 -9.59 -7.84
C GLU A 653 18.50 -8.68 -6.61
N GLY A 654 19.56 -7.90 -6.37
CA GLY A 654 19.62 -7.10 -5.14
C GLY A 654 20.94 -6.37 -4.96
N TRP A 655 21.03 -5.58 -3.90
CA TRP A 655 22.16 -4.71 -3.58
C TRP A 655 22.33 -4.55 -2.07
N VAL A 656 23.47 -4.00 -1.65
CA VAL A 656 23.78 -3.64 -0.26
C VAL A 656 24.09 -2.16 -0.18
N GLY A 657 23.61 -1.47 0.85
CA GLY A 657 24.01 -0.09 1.09
C GLY A 657 23.63 0.47 2.47
N GLN A 658 24.02 1.73 2.69
CA GLN A 658 23.84 2.45 3.96
C GLN A 658 22.55 3.28 4.01
N PHE A 659 21.74 3.22 2.97
CA PHE A 659 20.45 3.90 2.87
C PHE A 659 19.64 3.24 1.76
N PHE A 660 18.32 3.41 1.80
CA PHE A 660 17.45 2.84 0.77
C PHE A 660 17.58 3.61 -0.56
N THR A 661 17.79 2.88 -1.66
CA THR A 661 17.85 3.42 -3.02
C THR A 661 17.27 2.41 -4.02
N LYS A 662 16.98 2.83 -5.25
CA LYS A 662 16.67 1.92 -6.37
C LYS A 662 17.14 2.55 -7.67
N ASP A 663 17.89 1.78 -8.44
CA ASP A 663 18.39 2.13 -9.77
C ASP A 663 17.28 2.17 -10.85
#